data_AF-A0A177FJF4-F1
#
_entry.id   AF-A0A177FJF4-F1
#
_cell.length_a   1.000
_cell.length_b   1.000
_cell.length_c   1.000
_cell.angle_alpha   90.00
_cell.angle_beta   90.00
_cell.angle_gamma   90.00
#
_symmetry.space_group_name_H-M   'P 1'
#
loop_
_entity.id
_entity.type
_entity.pdbx_description
1 polymer ?
#
loop_
_entity_poly.entity_id
_entity_poly.type
_entity_poly.pdbx_seq_one_letter_code
_entity_poly.pdbx_strand_id
1 'polypeptide(L)'
;MAADVQPIAQVKLPARPSSLTPEQTYWRSFKSPLNISSPTKHAITHISQPQPVSVGQTPSDFFVVTTGARVQLYSVKSRKLLKTITRFDDIAYSGEARYDGRVLAAGDETGAIQVFDVNSRAILKTWKEQKQPVRTVRWSPKETTALMSCGDDRTVRLWDLPSESSVETFRGHQDYVRTGGFLPGQSSHLFVSGSYDQTIRLWDPRTPNAAVMTFKHVAAVEDVLCMPSGTTILASAENQIAVLDIVAGRPLQMIKNHQKTVTSLCLASNGSRVVSGGLDGHLKVFETTGWNVVAGSKYPAGILSTSVVTAGNSREDTHVVVGMSTGQLSIRTRLSGEQKVKERERQKQMEALIAGTIEEYDKKQAKKRPRGLEKRLRGRDYAGEDADIIVEGNVRPKQKKLTLWEKELHKGRYREALDIALQGADRLTIVTLLNTLRYRSALRAALEDRTESDLQPILHWIWRNISSTAFVSLCVEVAMNIMDLYSKHLSESEALAKHLKKLRDRVHEETDRAEQAGITRGIRSDGAFWASDAVFRAEVQLANNGSATGGIAITFTKDLLVDPATRGVHDVRHTVVAAASSSSASRAQEFLNEVKAPSTAKAYGSYAELVQNPDIDIVYIATPHSHHYQNALLCLEAGKNVLCEKAFTVNASQAKKLVQTAREKNLFLMEAVWTRYFPLSVYVREAISSGRLGHVVRVFADNSRASEPEKVWADGKHRMVNPDLAGGALLDLGIYSLTWVFQTLYTTQAPANRQPPKVVSSMVKYPPTGVDETTTIILTFPRDPEQGGDMHAVATTGMRTSSDIDGKGTSGPAVRIQGTKGEIQVWPPAYRPTKTRLILTDGTTEDKEWTQPGPGKGSGWFNGFGDAMNAEGEGHGMFWEADEAGRAIVEGRKEGRYESLDESVLIMEVMDEVRRQHGFSYPEKIETTERVEL
;
A
#
# COMPACT_ATOMS: atom_id res chain seq x y z
N MET A 1 -9.51 -40.38 -11.76
CA MET A 1 -8.93 -39.72 -10.57
C MET A 1 -10.04 -39.52 -9.55
N ALA A 2 -9.96 -40.11 -8.36
CA ALA A 2 -10.93 -39.83 -7.31
C ALA A 2 -10.67 -38.42 -6.77
N ALA A 3 -11.68 -37.56 -6.77
CA ALA A 3 -11.56 -36.25 -6.16
C ALA A 3 -11.46 -36.41 -4.63
N ASP A 4 -10.46 -35.76 -4.01
CA ASP A 4 -10.35 -35.76 -2.56
C ASP A 4 -11.56 -35.07 -1.93
N VAL A 5 -12.14 -35.68 -0.90
CA VAL A 5 -13.26 -35.11 -0.15
C VAL A 5 -12.77 -33.91 0.65
N GLN A 6 -12.98 -32.70 0.12
CA GLN A 6 -12.61 -31.45 0.77
C GLN A 6 -13.71 -30.94 1.71
N PRO A 7 -13.36 -30.37 2.88
CA PRO A 7 -14.32 -29.65 3.71
C PRO A 7 -14.86 -28.42 2.98
N ILE A 8 -16.03 -27.95 3.40
CA ILE A 8 -16.71 -26.86 2.72
C ILE A 8 -15.98 -25.55 3.05
N ALA A 9 -15.64 -24.79 2.03
CA ALA A 9 -15.02 -23.49 2.21
C ALA A 9 -16.01 -22.53 2.89
N GLN A 10 -15.60 -21.94 4.02
CA GLN A 10 -16.39 -20.93 4.69
C GLN A 10 -16.58 -19.71 3.78
N VAL A 11 -17.77 -19.14 3.82
CA VAL A 11 -18.12 -17.94 3.03
C VAL A 11 -17.22 -16.78 3.47
N LYS A 12 -16.42 -16.25 2.54
CA LYS A 12 -15.64 -15.04 2.76
C LYS A 12 -16.57 -13.83 2.65
N LEU A 13 -16.75 -13.12 3.74
CA LEU A 13 -17.54 -11.88 3.75
C LEU A 13 -16.74 -10.73 3.16
N PRO A 14 -17.41 -9.75 2.52
CA PRO A 14 -16.74 -8.51 2.12
C PRO A 14 -16.14 -7.83 3.36
N ALA A 15 -14.91 -7.36 3.22
CA ALA A 15 -14.24 -6.64 4.29
C ALA A 15 -14.98 -5.32 4.57
N ARG A 16 -15.19 -5.02 5.85
CA ARG A 16 -15.69 -3.69 6.25
C ARG A 16 -14.60 -2.66 5.95
N PRO A 17 -14.95 -1.39 5.66
CA PRO A 17 -13.97 -0.33 5.37
C PRO A 17 -12.89 -0.18 6.45
N SER A 18 -13.22 -0.47 7.71
CA SER A 18 -12.29 -0.51 8.84
C SER A 18 -12.09 -1.95 9.35
N SER A 19 -11.69 -2.87 8.47
CA SER A 19 -11.32 -4.21 8.90
C SER A 19 -10.02 -4.19 9.71
N LEU A 20 -9.92 -5.09 10.69
CA LEU A 20 -8.70 -5.26 11.49
C LEU A 20 -7.53 -5.63 10.59
N THR A 21 -6.52 -4.75 10.52
CA THR A 21 -5.31 -5.06 9.76
C THR A 21 -4.53 -6.20 10.42
N PRO A 22 -3.68 -6.92 9.65
CA PRO A 22 -2.79 -7.92 10.20
C PRO A 22 -1.93 -7.37 11.34
N GLU A 23 -1.44 -6.14 11.25
CA GLU A 23 -0.66 -5.54 12.33
C GLU A 23 -1.51 -5.14 13.53
N GLN A 24 -2.73 -4.64 13.35
CA GLN A 24 -3.63 -4.40 14.48
C GLN A 24 -3.93 -5.71 15.21
N THR A 25 -4.09 -6.81 14.47
CA THR A 25 -4.26 -8.15 15.04
C THR A 25 -3.01 -8.61 15.78
N TYR A 26 -1.82 -8.33 15.22
CA TYR A 26 -0.54 -8.58 15.87
C TYR A 26 -0.42 -7.82 17.20
N TRP A 27 -0.66 -6.51 17.21
CA TRP A 27 -0.54 -5.68 18.42
C TRP A 27 -1.66 -5.95 19.44
N ARG A 28 -2.84 -6.40 19.00
CA ARG A 28 -3.90 -6.90 19.89
C ARG A 28 -3.61 -8.29 20.45
N SER A 29 -2.68 -9.04 19.88
CA SER A 29 -2.29 -10.35 20.40
C SER A 29 -1.51 -10.27 21.71
N PHE A 30 -1.01 -9.08 22.08
CA PHE A 30 -0.44 -8.76 23.38
C PHE A 30 -1.55 -8.63 24.43
N LYS A 31 -2.05 -9.77 24.92
CA LYS A 31 -3.32 -9.87 25.67
C LYS A 31 -3.21 -9.87 27.18
N SER A 32 -2.06 -10.21 27.76
CA SER A 32 -1.90 -10.36 29.22
C SER A 32 -1.21 -9.15 29.82
N PRO A 33 -1.93 -8.05 30.15
CA PRO A 33 -1.37 -6.92 30.87
C PRO A 33 -1.12 -7.34 32.32
N LEU A 34 0.14 -7.53 32.69
CA LEU A 34 0.56 -7.59 34.07
C LEU A 34 0.86 -6.16 34.52
N ASN A 35 -0.01 -5.63 35.39
CA ASN A 35 0.18 -4.32 35.99
C ASN A 35 0.89 -4.49 37.34
N ILE A 36 2.15 -4.11 37.40
CA ILE A 36 2.95 -4.14 38.64
C ILE A 36 2.99 -2.72 39.18
N SER A 37 2.44 -2.52 40.37
CA SER A 37 2.60 -1.23 41.07
C SER A 37 4.00 -1.16 41.66
N SER A 38 4.70 -0.05 41.44
CA SER A 38 5.89 0.24 42.22
C SER A 38 5.51 0.42 43.70
N PRO A 39 6.34 -0.03 44.67
CA PRO A 39 6.01 0.04 46.09
C PRO A 39 5.82 1.46 46.62
N THR A 40 6.45 2.46 46.00
CA THR A 40 6.51 3.85 46.47
C THR A 40 5.66 4.80 45.63
N LYS A 41 4.92 4.31 44.62
CA LYS A 41 4.12 5.10 43.66
C LYS A 41 4.90 6.22 42.94
N HIS A 42 6.22 6.21 42.98
CA HIS A 42 7.03 7.12 42.17
C HIS A 42 6.87 6.78 40.68
N ALA A 43 6.88 7.83 39.87
CA ALA A 43 6.83 7.73 38.42
C ALA A 43 8.00 6.87 37.89
N ILE A 44 7.73 6.06 36.87
CA ILE A 44 8.76 5.27 36.20
C ILE A 44 9.43 6.19 35.18
N THR A 45 10.72 6.46 35.39
CA THR A 45 11.48 7.45 34.62
C THR A 45 12.08 6.85 33.37
N HIS A 46 12.69 5.66 33.46
CA HIS A 46 13.39 5.04 32.35
C HIS A 46 13.27 3.51 32.40
N ILE A 47 13.06 2.90 31.24
CA ILE A 47 13.04 1.46 31.05
C ILE A 47 14.04 1.13 29.95
N SER A 48 15.00 0.26 30.24
CA SER A 48 16.03 -0.14 29.29
C SER A 48 16.14 -1.65 29.20
N GLN A 49 16.48 -2.13 28.00
CA GLN A 49 16.92 -3.49 27.77
C GLN A 49 18.31 -3.45 27.13
N PRO A 50 19.25 -4.31 27.56
CA PRO A 50 20.49 -4.50 26.85
C PRO A 50 20.23 -4.99 25.42
N GLN A 51 20.69 -4.25 24.42
CA GLN A 51 20.63 -4.71 23.04
C GLN A 51 21.90 -5.51 22.70
N PRO A 52 21.79 -6.79 22.30
CA PRO A 52 22.96 -7.56 21.89
C PRO A 52 23.43 -7.10 20.50
N VAL A 53 24.73 -6.82 20.40
CA VAL A 53 25.37 -6.20 19.23
C VAL A 53 25.58 -7.19 18.08
N SER A 54 25.62 -8.50 18.37
CA SER A 54 25.96 -9.55 17.41
C SER A 54 25.00 -10.75 17.46
N VAL A 55 24.87 -11.44 16.33
CA VAL A 55 24.15 -12.71 16.21
C VAL A 55 25.02 -13.79 16.87
N GLY A 56 24.61 -14.30 18.03
CA GLY A 56 25.29 -15.40 18.73
C GLY A 56 25.56 -15.19 20.22
N GLN A 57 25.43 -13.96 20.75
CA GLN A 57 25.50 -13.72 22.19
C GLN A 57 24.11 -13.90 22.83
N THR A 58 24.05 -14.63 23.95
CA THR A 58 22.80 -14.88 24.66
C THR A 58 22.19 -13.56 25.11
N PRO A 59 20.99 -13.18 24.65
CA PRO A 59 20.31 -12.00 25.16
C PRO A 59 20.12 -12.15 26.67
N SER A 60 20.47 -11.12 27.44
CA SER A 60 20.27 -11.13 28.87
C SER A 60 18.77 -11.33 29.18
N ASP A 61 18.46 -12.31 30.02
CA ASP A 61 17.10 -12.73 30.38
C ASP A 61 16.35 -11.71 31.29
N PHE A 62 16.81 -10.46 31.36
CA PHE A 62 16.22 -9.41 32.20
C PHE A 62 16.19 -8.05 31.50
N PHE A 63 15.27 -7.19 31.95
CA PHE A 63 15.19 -5.77 31.60
C PHE A 63 15.20 -4.91 32.87
N VAL A 64 15.60 -3.66 32.73
CA VAL A 64 15.82 -2.71 33.83
C VAL A 64 14.71 -1.66 33.83
N VAL A 65 14.16 -1.38 35.00
CA VAL A 65 13.14 -0.37 35.24
C VAL A 65 13.62 0.55 36.34
N THR A 66 13.61 1.86 36.10
CA THR A 66 14.06 2.87 37.06
C THR A 66 12.84 3.56 37.67
N THR A 67 12.79 3.60 39.00
CA THR A 67 11.67 4.15 39.78
C THR A 67 12.21 4.90 40.99
N GLY A 68 12.13 6.23 40.97
CA GLY A 68 12.63 7.08 42.06
C GLY A 68 14.08 6.75 42.42
N ALA A 69 14.40 6.62 43.71
CA ALA A 69 15.74 6.25 44.21
C ALA A 69 16.09 4.75 44.06
N ARG A 70 15.48 4.02 43.12
CA ARG A 70 15.68 2.57 42.95
C ARG A 70 15.72 2.15 41.49
N VAL A 71 16.59 1.19 41.22
CA VAL A 71 16.65 0.48 39.92
C VAL A 71 16.25 -0.97 40.12
N GLN A 72 15.23 -1.42 39.39
CA GLN A 72 14.62 -2.73 39.49
C GLN A 72 14.92 -3.57 38.25
N LEU A 73 15.36 -4.81 38.46
CA LEU A 73 15.62 -5.77 37.39
C LEU A 73 14.49 -6.78 37.32
N TYR A 74 13.85 -6.90 36.17
CA TYR A 74 12.75 -7.82 35.91
C TYR A 74 13.18 -8.92 34.95
N SER A 75 12.78 -10.16 35.23
CA SER A 75 13.02 -11.27 34.31
C SER A 75 12.09 -11.22 33.09
N VAL A 76 12.63 -11.37 31.88
CA VAL A 76 11.87 -11.46 30.63
C VAL A 76 10.98 -12.70 30.61
N LYS A 77 11.47 -13.85 31.12
CA LYS A 77 10.72 -15.12 31.10
C LYS A 77 9.62 -15.18 32.17
N SER A 78 9.95 -14.84 33.42
CA SER A 78 9.02 -14.99 34.54
C SER A 78 8.20 -13.74 34.83
N ARG A 79 8.60 -12.57 34.29
CA ARG A 79 7.99 -11.25 34.54
C ARG A 79 7.99 -10.83 36.01
N LYS A 80 8.78 -11.52 36.84
CA LYS A 80 8.96 -11.23 38.26
C LYS A 80 10.16 -10.32 38.45
N LEU A 81 10.08 -9.52 39.51
CA LEU A 81 11.21 -8.74 40.02
C LEU A 81 12.31 -9.72 40.49
N LEU A 82 13.49 -9.62 39.89
CA LEU A 82 14.67 -10.40 40.25
C LEU A 82 15.44 -9.72 41.38
N LYS A 83 15.77 -8.44 41.18
CA LYS A 83 16.64 -7.67 42.08
C LYS A 83 16.21 -6.21 42.11
N THR A 84 16.47 -5.55 43.24
CA THR A 84 16.32 -4.11 43.40
C THR A 84 17.64 -3.54 43.92
N ILE A 85 18.10 -2.45 43.31
CA ILE A 85 19.27 -1.67 43.70
C ILE A 85 18.75 -0.38 44.33
N THR A 86 19.18 -0.10 45.57
CA THR A 86 18.71 1.03 46.40
C THR A 86 19.86 1.82 47.01
N ARG A 87 21.03 1.82 46.36
CA ARG A 87 22.27 2.41 46.90
C ARG A 87 22.47 3.87 46.45
N PHE A 88 21.41 4.47 45.94
CA PHE A 88 21.39 5.85 45.47
C PHE A 88 21.05 6.78 46.63
N ASP A 89 21.72 7.92 46.69
CA ASP A 89 21.47 8.93 47.72
C ASP A 89 20.15 9.69 47.45
N ASP A 90 19.75 9.80 46.17
CA ASP A 90 18.56 10.51 45.72
C ASP A 90 17.89 9.80 44.51
N ILE A 91 16.98 10.46 43.80
CA ILE A 91 16.26 9.95 42.63
C ILE A 91 17.26 9.55 41.53
N ALA A 92 17.13 8.30 41.08
CA ALA A 92 17.82 7.80 39.90
C ALA A 92 16.96 8.08 38.65
N TYR A 93 17.54 8.72 37.63
CA TYR A 93 16.81 9.08 36.41
C TYR A 93 16.86 7.98 35.36
N SER A 94 18.06 7.45 35.07
CA SER A 94 18.26 6.42 34.07
C SER A 94 19.06 5.27 34.65
N GLY A 95 18.54 4.05 34.59
CA GLY A 95 19.30 2.82 34.72
C GLY A 95 19.48 2.17 33.36
N GLU A 96 20.73 1.87 32.98
CA GLU A 96 21.05 1.13 31.76
C GLU A 96 22.02 -0.02 32.05
N ALA A 97 21.61 -1.22 31.64
CA ALA A 97 22.49 -2.38 31.67
C ALA A 97 23.31 -2.46 30.38
N ARG A 98 24.60 -2.75 30.53
CA ARG A 98 25.53 -3.00 29.43
C ARG A 98 25.04 -4.19 28.59
N TYR A 99 25.41 -4.24 27.31
CA TYR A 99 25.00 -5.32 26.38
C TYR A 99 25.32 -6.75 26.86
N ASP A 100 26.35 -6.94 27.70
CA ASP A 100 26.75 -8.21 28.34
C ASP A 100 25.85 -8.60 29.55
N GLY A 101 24.99 -7.68 30.02
CA GLY A 101 24.04 -7.93 31.12
C GLY A 101 24.67 -8.10 32.50
N ARG A 102 25.98 -7.90 32.64
CA ARG A 102 26.69 -8.01 33.94
C ARG A 102 26.83 -6.70 34.67
N VAL A 103 26.93 -5.59 33.94
CA VAL A 103 27.20 -4.27 34.50
C VAL A 103 26.02 -3.36 34.24
N LEU A 104 25.67 -2.54 35.22
CA LEU A 104 24.59 -1.56 35.16
C LEU A 104 25.12 -0.18 35.53
N ALA A 105 24.84 0.83 34.72
CA ALA A 105 25.13 2.22 35.05
C ALA A 105 23.82 2.93 35.40
N ALA A 106 23.87 3.80 36.40
CA ALA A 106 22.75 4.64 36.77
C ALA A 106 23.21 6.07 37.08
N GLY A 107 22.39 7.04 36.70
CA GLY A 107 22.61 8.47 36.98
C GLY A 107 21.65 8.98 38.06
N ASP A 108 22.20 9.74 39.00
CA ASP A 108 21.49 10.28 40.17
C ASP A 108 21.19 11.78 40.03
N GLU A 109 20.23 12.26 40.81
CA GLU A 109 19.91 13.69 40.93
C GLU A 109 21.07 14.51 41.52
N THR A 110 21.89 13.91 42.37
CA THR A 110 23.08 14.55 42.95
C THR A 110 24.21 14.78 41.94
N GLY A 111 24.04 14.32 40.69
CA GLY A 111 25.04 14.39 39.63
C GLY A 111 26.05 13.24 39.65
N ALA A 112 25.90 12.29 40.58
CA ALA A 112 26.72 11.09 40.61
C ALA A 112 26.28 10.08 39.55
N ILE A 113 27.25 9.44 38.90
CA ILE A 113 27.01 8.28 38.04
C ILE A 113 27.60 7.07 38.76
N GLN A 114 26.75 6.08 39.04
CA GLN A 114 27.14 4.87 39.75
C GLN A 114 27.06 3.66 38.82
N VAL A 115 28.15 2.89 38.79
CA VAL A 115 28.23 1.62 38.06
C VAL A 115 28.19 0.48 39.04
N PHE A 116 27.29 -0.46 38.81
CA PHE A 116 27.06 -1.64 39.63
C PHE A 116 27.37 -2.91 38.85
N ASP A 117 27.84 -3.92 39.57
CA ASP A 117 27.72 -5.30 39.10
C ASP A 117 26.31 -5.84 39.42
N VAL A 118 25.64 -6.35 38.39
CA VAL A 118 24.28 -6.90 38.46
C VAL A 118 24.22 -8.14 39.36
N ASN A 119 25.31 -8.91 39.43
CA ASN A 119 25.34 -10.13 40.22
C ASN A 119 25.48 -9.85 41.71
N SER A 120 26.55 -9.14 42.08
CA SER A 120 26.91 -8.85 43.47
C SER A 120 26.19 -7.64 44.08
N ARG A 121 25.56 -6.78 43.27
CA ARG A 121 25.00 -5.46 43.68
C ARG A 121 26.05 -4.51 44.27
N ALA A 122 27.33 -4.83 44.11
CA ALA A 122 28.42 -3.99 44.55
C ALA A 122 28.56 -2.80 43.59
N ILE A 123 28.94 -1.65 44.15
CA ILE A 123 29.37 -0.49 43.38
C ILE A 123 30.76 -0.83 42.84
N LEU A 124 30.91 -0.89 41.52
CA LEU A 124 32.19 -1.03 40.86
C LEU A 124 32.92 0.32 40.83
N LYS A 125 32.19 1.38 40.47
CA LYS A 125 32.75 2.72 40.33
C LYS A 125 31.69 3.79 40.50
N THR A 126 32.11 4.94 41.02
CA THR A 126 31.26 6.14 41.16
C THR A 126 32.01 7.34 40.61
N TRP A 127 31.41 8.06 39.68
CA TRP A 127 31.91 9.34 39.17
C TRP A 127 31.12 10.49 39.78
N LYS A 128 31.82 11.52 40.31
CA LYS A 128 31.23 12.70 40.95
C LYS A 128 31.73 14.04 40.35
N GLU A 129 32.01 14.07 39.05
CA GLU A 129 32.46 15.33 38.41
C GLU A 129 31.31 16.23 37.93
N GLN A 130 30.10 15.69 37.73
CA GLN A 130 28.91 16.47 37.40
C GLN A 130 28.25 16.95 38.70
N LYS A 131 28.08 18.26 38.84
CA LYS A 131 27.45 18.88 40.02
C LYS A 131 25.93 19.03 39.90
N GLN A 132 25.40 18.87 38.69
CA GLN A 132 23.96 18.94 38.39
C GLN A 132 23.43 17.55 38.02
N PRO A 133 22.10 17.33 38.06
CA PRO A 133 21.49 16.04 37.78
C PRO A 133 21.91 15.43 36.45
N VAL A 134 22.19 14.13 36.46
CA VAL A 134 22.43 13.35 35.22
C VAL A 134 21.13 12.68 34.81
N ARG A 135 20.58 13.10 33.67
CA ARG A 135 19.27 12.63 33.18
C ARG A 135 19.36 11.28 32.48
N THR A 136 20.35 11.13 31.62
CA THR A 136 20.52 9.90 30.83
C THR A 136 21.96 9.44 30.83
N VAL A 137 22.12 8.15 31.08
CA VAL A 137 23.37 7.40 30.92
C VAL A 137 23.12 6.30 29.89
N ARG A 138 23.96 6.24 28.86
CA ARG A 138 23.90 5.23 27.79
C ARG A 138 25.24 4.54 27.63
N TRP A 139 25.25 3.24 27.39
CA TRP A 139 26.45 2.50 27.03
C TRP A 139 26.72 2.59 25.53
N SER A 140 28.00 2.58 25.15
CA SER A 140 28.36 2.38 23.75
C SER A 140 27.93 0.97 23.30
N PRO A 141 27.28 0.85 22.12
CA PRO A 141 26.91 -0.45 21.58
C PRO A 141 28.11 -1.21 21.03
N LYS A 142 29.27 -0.58 20.81
CA LYS A 142 30.46 -1.25 20.24
C LYS A 142 31.58 -1.41 21.24
N GLU A 143 31.86 -0.36 21.99
CA GLU A 143 32.94 -0.34 22.98
C GLU A 143 32.41 -0.83 24.33
N THR A 144 33.18 -1.71 24.96
CA THR A 144 32.76 -2.39 26.18
C THR A 144 32.92 -1.53 27.44
N THR A 145 33.71 -0.46 27.31
CA THR A 145 34.19 0.38 28.40
C THR A 145 33.62 1.80 28.36
N ALA A 146 33.17 2.27 27.19
CA ALA A 146 32.69 3.63 27.00
C ALA A 146 31.20 3.82 27.34
N LEU A 147 30.90 4.89 28.07
CA LEU A 147 29.55 5.36 28.38
C LEU A 147 29.41 6.85 28.10
N MET A 148 28.19 7.29 27.83
CA MET A 148 27.85 8.70 27.68
C MET A 148 26.89 9.13 28.79
N SER A 149 27.11 10.32 29.34
CA SER A 149 26.16 10.98 30.24
C SER A 149 25.68 12.32 29.67
N CYS A 150 24.40 12.60 29.85
CA CYS A 150 23.78 13.90 29.57
C CYS A 150 23.31 14.51 30.88
N GLY A 151 23.82 15.70 31.19
CA GLY A 151 23.50 16.43 32.42
C GLY A 151 22.60 17.63 32.18
N ASP A 152 21.92 18.04 33.25
CA ASP A 152 21.26 19.36 33.30
C ASP A 152 22.33 20.49 33.26
N ASP A 153 23.62 20.21 33.47
CA ASP A 153 24.75 21.16 33.33
C ASP A 153 25.05 21.61 31.90
N ARG A 154 24.18 21.25 30.94
CA ARG A 154 24.29 21.53 29.49
C ARG A 154 25.47 20.82 28.82
N THR A 155 26.15 19.94 29.53
CA THR A 155 27.28 19.17 29.00
C THR A 155 26.86 17.74 28.69
N VAL A 156 27.44 17.22 27.62
CA VAL A 156 27.47 15.79 27.34
C VAL A 156 28.89 15.33 27.61
N ARG A 157 29.06 14.23 28.33
CA ARG A 157 30.39 13.71 28.67
C ARG A 157 30.51 12.25 28.25
N LEU A 158 31.69 11.91 27.75
CA LEU A 158 32.08 10.54 27.45
C LEU A 158 32.98 10.05 28.60
N TRP A 159 32.69 8.87 29.12
CA TRP A 159 33.48 8.24 30.18
C TRP A 159 33.97 6.88 29.73
N ASP A 160 35.10 6.50 30.30
CA ASP A 160 35.69 5.18 30.13
C ASP A 160 35.78 4.50 31.51
N LEU A 161 35.33 3.25 31.60
CA LEU A 161 35.28 2.48 32.84
C LEU A 161 36.60 2.47 33.66
N PRO A 162 37.78 2.21 33.05
CA PRO A 162 39.05 2.24 33.79
C PRO A 162 39.44 3.67 34.24
N SER A 163 39.08 4.72 33.51
CA SER A 163 39.43 6.11 33.83
C SER A 163 38.62 6.68 35.00
N GLU A 164 39.28 7.35 35.93
CA GLU A 164 38.63 8.02 37.06
C GLU A 164 38.01 9.37 36.67
N SER A 165 38.53 10.01 35.63
CA SER A 165 37.98 11.24 35.06
C SER A 165 37.23 11.00 33.76
N SER A 166 36.37 11.97 33.38
CA SER A 166 35.76 11.99 32.04
C SER A 166 36.84 12.07 30.95
N VAL A 167 36.61 11.35 29.84
CA VAL A 167 37.54 11.29 28.70
C VAL A 167 37.43 12.57 27.89
N GLU A 168 36.19 12.94 27.56
CA GLU A 168 35.88 14.15 26.79
C GLU A 168 34.62 14.82 27.32
N THR A 169 34.61 16.16 27.26
CA THR A 169 33.46 16.99 27.64
C THR A 169 33.01 17.83 26.44
N PHE A 170 31.80 17.60 25.98
CA PHE A 170 31.19 18.28 24.86
C PHE A 170 30.33 19.44 25.35
N ARG A 171 30.70 20.66 24.95
CA ARG A 171 30.00 21.90 25.30
C ARG A 171 29.40 22.50 24.04
N GLY A 172 28.14 22.89 24.11
CA GLY A 172 27.50 23.60 23.01
C GLY A 172 26.00 23.82 23.19
N HIS A 173 25.31 22.97 23.94
CA HIS A 173 23.91 23.18 24.28
C HIS A 173 23.70 24.40 25.16
N GLN A 174 22.60 25.10 24.96
CA GLN A 174 22.24 26.31 25.70
C GLN A 174 21.34 26.04 26.91
N ASP A 175 20.65 24.90 26.92
CA ASP A 175 19.72 24.49 27.97
C ASP A 175 19.87 23.00 28.32
N TYR A 176 19.07 22.49 29.25
CA TYR A 176 19.13 21.13 29.80
C TYR A 176 19.17 20.05 28.72
N VAL A 177 20.15 19.13 28.82
CA VAL A 177 20.29 17.99 27.91
C VAL A 177 19.62 16.79 28.57
N ARG A 178 18.47 16.37 28.05
CA ARG A 178 17.64 15.33 28.67
C ARG A 178 17.76 13.97 28.02
N THR A 179 18.25 13.89 26.80
CA THR A 179 18.34 12.63 26.07
C THR A 179 19.60 12.59 25.22
N GLY A 180 20.07 11.39 24.96
CA GLY A 180 21.12 11.13 24.01
C GLY A 180 21.21 9.64 23.70
N GLY A 181 21.82 9.31 22.58
CA GLY A 181 22.07 7.94 22.15
C GLY A 181 23.30 7.83 21.26
N PHE A 182 23.95 6.67 21.30
CA PHE A 182 24.99 6.33 20.33
C PHE A 182 24.35 5.89 19.01
N LEU A 183 24.99 6.21 17.90
CA LEU A 183 24.57 5.72 16.60
C LEU A 183 25.02 4.26 16.39
N PRO A 184 24.09 3.35 16.06
CA PRO A 184 24.45 1.99 15.71
C PRO A 184 24.89 1.94 14.23
N GLY A 185 26.12 1.49 13.94
CA GLY A 185 26.60 1.34 12.55
C GLY A 185 28.11 1.44 12.37
N GLN A 186 28.60 1.39 11.12
CA GLN A 186 30.03 1.52 10.77
C GLN A 186 30.64 2.87 11.20
N SER A 187 29.82 3.92 11.35
CA SER A 187 30.20 5.22 11.94
C SER A 187 30.38 5.10 13.46
N SER A 188 31.48 4.46 13.85
CA SER A 188 31.68 3.79 15.14
C SER A 188 31.69 4.66 16.40
N HIS A 189 31.75 5.98 16.27
CA HIS A 189 32.00 6.86 17.41
C HIS A 189 31.05 8.05 17.50
N LEU A 190 30.11 8.21 16.56
CA LEU A 190 29.17 9.33 16.60
C LEU A 190 28.07 9.09 17.64
N PHE A 191 27.71 10.13 18.37
CA PHE A 191 26.57 10.12 19.30
C PHE A 191 25.74 11.39 19.15
N VAL A 192 24.49 11.29 19.57
CA VAL A 192 23.49 12.33 19.43
C VAL A 192 23.03 12.75 20.81
N SER A 193 22.81 14.05 21.00
CA SER A 193 22.19 14.62 22.18
C SER A 193 21.02 15.52 21.81
N GLY A 194 19.93 15.41 22.56
CA GLY A 194 18.74 16.26 22.46
C GLY A 194 18.62 17.15 23.70
N SER A 195 18.40 18.43 23.48
CA SER A 195 18.28 19.43 24.53
C SER A 195 16.94 20.17 24.47
N TYR A 196 16.59 20.77 25.60
CA TYR A 196 15.46 21.68 25.74
C TYR A 196 15.69 23.03 25.04
N ASP A 197 16.91 23.30 24.57
CA ASP A 197 17.23 24.42 23.68
C ASP A 197 16.65 24.26 22.26
N GLN A 198 15.79 23.25 22.07
CA GLN A 198 15.14 22.87 20.83
C GLN A 198 16.14 22.35 19.78
N THR A 199 17.37 22.04 20.17
CA THR A 199 18.39 21.52 19.26
C THR A 199 18.75 20.08 19.54
N ILE A 200 19.03 19.38 18.45
CA ILE A 200 19.66 18.05 18.46
C ILE A 200 21.03 18.21 17.84
N ARG A 201 22.04 17.75 18.57
CA ARG A 201 23.43 17.86 18.15
C ARG A 201 24.02 16.48 17.96
N LEU A 202 24.74 16.35 16.86
CA LEU A 202 25.56 15.20 16.54
C LEU A 202 27.01 15.53 16.90
N TRP A 203 27.65 14.65 17.65
CA TRP A 203 29.01 14.82 18.14
C TRP A 203 29.91 13.71 17.60
N ASP A 204 31.15 14.10 17.29
CA ASP A 204 32.24 13.18 17.01
C ASP A 204 33.28 13.32 18.13
N PRO A 205 33.62 12.24 18.85
CA PRO A 205 34.58 12.30 19.95
C PRO A 205 36.00 12.61 19.47
N ARG A 206 36.30 12.50 18.19
CA ARG A 206 37.59 12.95 17.62
C ARG A 206 37.71 14.47 17.59
N THR A 207 36.58 15.19 17.64
CA THR A 207 36.53 16.66 17.57
C THR A 207 35.61 17.22 18.67
N PRO A 208 36.12 17.40 19.90
CA PRO A 208 35.29 17.75 21.06
C PRO A 208 34.78 19.20 21.07
N ASN A 209 35.41 20.10 20.32
CA ASN A 209 35.14 21.55 20.38
C ASN A 209 33.90 22.01 19.59
N ALA A 210 33.33 21.18 18.70
CA ALA A 210 32.18 21.57 17.89
C ALA A 210 31.26 20.38 17.58
N ALA A 211 29.95 20.64 17.52
CA ALA A 211 28.99 19.67 17.02
C ALA A 211 29.14 19.56 15.50
N VAL A 212 29.14 18.32 14.98
CA VAL A 212 29.25 18.02 13.55
C VAL A 212 28.02 18.53 12.81
N MET A 213 26.84 18.32 13.38
CA MET A 213 25.56 18.80 12.85
C MET A 213 24.67 19.26 13.99
N THR A 214 23.87 20.30 13.73
CA THR A 214 22.85 20.79 14.66
C THR A 214 21.52 20.89 13.92
N PHE A 215 20.52 20.15 14.38
CA PHE A 215 19.14 20.26 13.91
C PHE A 215 18.36 21.12 14.88
N LYS A 216 17.67 22.14 14.37
CA LYS A 216 16.82 23.03 15.17
C LYS A 216 15.35 22.67 14.97
N HIS A 217 14.66 22.43 16.08
CA HIS A 217 13.22 22.20 16.15
C HIS A 217 12.49 23.43 16.71
N VAL A 218 11.16 23.42 16.61
CA VAL A 218 10.29 24.50 17.12
C VAL A 218 10.00 24.33 18.62
N ALA A 219 10.18 23.13 19.15
CA ALA A 219 9.83 22.78 20.52
C ALA A 219 10.94 21.98 21.21
N ALA A 220 10.85 21.86 22.54
CA ALA A 220 11.81 21.12 23.35
C ALA A 220 11.81 19.63 23.00
N VAL A 221 13.02 19.05 22.99
CA VAL A 221 13.22 17.64 22.63
C VAL A 221 13.15 16.79 23.89
N GLU A 222 12.22 15.84 23.92
CA GLU A 222 12.04 14.93 25.05
C GLU A 222 12.86 13.65 24.90
N ASP A 223 12.87 13.06 23.71
CA ASP A 223 13.59 11.81 23.46
C ASP A 223 14.18 11.76 22.05
N VAL A 224 15.30 11.04 21.93
CA VAL A 224 16.02 10.83 20.68
C VAL A 224 16.32 9.34 20.51
N LEU A 225 15.87 8.78 19.39
CA LEU A 225 16.10 7.38 19.04
C LEU A 225 16.93 7.29 17.75
N CYS A 226 18.07 6.62 17.83
CA CYS A 226 18.89 6.31 16.66
C CYS A 226 18.41 5.02 15.99
N MET A 227 18.23 5.04 14.67
CA MET A 227 17.81 3.85 13.93
C MET A 227 18.98 2.88 13.72
N PRO A 228 18.76 1.54 13.76
CA PRO A 228 19.78 0.50 13.55
C PRO A 228 20.53 0.58 12.23
N SER A 229 19.95 1.23 11.21
CA SER A 229 20.60 1.47 9.92
C SER A 229 21.74 2.50 10.02
N GLY A 230 21.80 3.29 11.09
CA GLY A 230 22.79 4.34 11.30
C GLY A 230 22.59 5.58 10.41
N THR A 231 21.54 5.62 9.58
CA THR A 231 21.29 6.70 8.62
C THR A 231 20.29 7.74 9.11
N THR A 232 19.34 7.34 9.96
CA THR A 232 18.22 8.19 10.39
C THR A 232 18.12 8.27 11.91
N ILE A 233 17.67 9.42 12.40
CA ILE A 233 17.39 9.68 13.81
C ILE A 233 15.92 10.07 13.93
N LEU A 234 15.25 9.59 14.97
CA LEU A 234 13.95 10.09 15.39
C LEU A 234 14.10 11.02 16.57
N ALA A 235 13.45 12.17 16.44
CA ALA A 235 13.42 13.22 17.43
C ALA A 235 11.99 13.42 17.90
N SER A 236 11.75 13.25 19.20
CA SER A 236 10.47 13.59 19.81
C SER A 236 10.50 15.05 20.27
N ALA A 237 9.72 15.91 19.62
CA ALA A 237 9.59 17.32 19.96
C ALA A 237 8.13 17.64 20.24
N GLU A 238 7.80 17.85 21.52
CA GLU A 238 6.43 18.08 22.00
C GLU A 238 5.44 17.06 21.40
N ASN A 239 4.45 17.48 20.61
CA ASN A 239 3.42 16.60 20.03
C ASN A 239 3.83 15.92 18.70
N GLN A 240 5.04 16.17 18.22
CA GLN A 240 5.51 15.75 16.91
C GLN A 240 6.74 14.84 17.03
N ILE A 241 6.84 13.90 16.10
CA ILE A 241 8.04 13.09 15.91
C ILE A 241 8.65 13.52 14.59
N ALA A 242 9.87 14.03 14.61
CA ALA A 242 10.63 14.38 13.42
C ALA A 242 11.59 13.25 13.06
N VAL A 243 11.57 12.84 11.80
CA VAL A 243 12.52 11.88 11.23
C VAL A 243 13.61 12.68 10.53
N LEU A 244 14.83 12.56 11.00
CA LEU A 244 16.01 13.29 10.54
C LEU A 244 16.93 12.35 9.77
N ASP A 245 17.39 12.77 8.60
CA ASP A 245 18.43 12.09 7.85
C ASP A 245 19.79 12.71 8.21
N ILE A 246 20.71 11.88 8.70
CA ILE A 246 22.05 12.29 9.09
C ILE A 246 22.95 12.45 7.87
N VAL A 247 22.75 11.63 6.84
CA VAL A 247 23.63 11.60 5.65
C VAL A 247 23.43 12.87 4.83
N ALA A 248 22.17 13.22 4.57
CA ALA A 248 21.81 14.42 3.83
C ALA A 248 21.66 15.68 4.71
N GLY A 249 21.77 15.55 6.04
CA GLY A 249 21.64 16.67 6.98
C GLY A 249 20.28 17.38 6.92
N ARG A 250 19.20 16.67 6.53
CA ARG A 250 17.87 17.25 6.30
C ARG A 250 16.77 16.55 7.11
N PRO A 251 15.74 17.28 7.59
CA PRO A 251 14.54 16.64 8.11
C PRO A 251 13.75 15.98 6.97
N LEU A 252 13.42 14.69 7.09
CA LEU A 252 12.64 13.96 6.07
C LEU A 252 11.14 14.21 6.24
N GLN A 253 10.63 13.98 7.46
CA GLN A 253 9.18 14.00 7.71
C GLN A 253 8.88 14.41 9.15
N MET A 254 7.79 15.15 9.33
CA MET A 254 7.22 15.48 10.64
C MET A 254 5.89 14.77 10.85
N ILE A 255 5.77 14.01 11.94
CA ILE A 255 4.62 13.18 12.27
C ILE A 255 3.84 13.82 13.42
N LYS A 256 2.63 14.32 13.16
CA LYS A 256 1.75 14.95 14.17
C LYS A 256 0.53 14.07 14.45
N ASN A 257 0.69 13.15 15.41
CA ASN A 257 -0.38 12.22 15.75
C ASN A 257 -0.79 12.30 17.22
N HIS A 258 0.06 12.79 18.13
CA HIS A 258 -0.27 12.88 19.54
C HIS A 258 -0.94 14.21 19.88
N GLN A 259 -1.78 14.21 20.92
CA GLN A 259 -2.39 15.43 21.42
C GLN A 259 -1.50 16.15 22.44
N LYS A 260 -0.76 15.38 23.24
CA LYS A 260 0.20 15.87 24.23
C LYS A 260 1.62 15.50 23.84
N THR A 261 2.59 15.86 24.68
CA THR A 261 4.00 15.58 24.46
C THR A 261 4.29 14.08 24.36
N VAL A 262 5.12 13.72 23.39
CA VAL A 262 5.66 12.36 23.21
C VAL A 262 6.90 12.25 24.10
N THR A 263 6.85 11.34 25.07
CA THR A 263 7.84 11.27 26.14
C THR A 263 8.95 10.28 25.85
N SER A 264 8.68 9.22 25.08
CA SER A 264 9.66 8.20 24.76
C SER A 264 9.41 7.52 23.42
N LEU A 265 10.50 7.15 22.77
CA LEU A 265 10.54 6.43 21.51
C LEU A 265 11.30 5.10 21.70
N CYS A 266 10.77 4.03 21.12
CA CYS A 266 11.39 2.72 21.17
C CYS A 266 11.30 2.02 19.81
N LEU A 267 12.30 1.20 19.51
CA LEU A 267 12.34 0.37 18.32
C LEU A 267 11.65 -0.97 18.56
N ALA A 268 10.92 -1.48 17.57
CA ALA A 268 10.25 -2.77 17.62
C ALA A 268 10.49 -3.61 16.35
N SER A 269 10.27 -4.92 16.45
CA SER A 269 10.28 -5.86 15.32
C SER A 269 11.54 -5.73 14.44
N ASN A 270 12.73 -5.88 15.03
CA ASN A 270 14.02 -5.80 14.33
C ASN A 270 14.30 -4.48 13.59
N GLY A 271 13.66 -3.38 14.00
CA GLY A 271 13.87 -2.07 13.40
C GLY A 271 12.96 -1.73 12.24
N SER A 272 11.97 -2.57 11.97
CA SER A 272 10.90 -2.27 11.01
C SER A 272 9.80 -1.36 11.59
N ARG A 273 9.73 -1.21 12.92
CA ARG A 273 8.67 -0.46 13.59
C ARG A 273 9.22 0.45 14.68
N VAL A 274 8.53 1.57 14.87
CA VAL A 274 8.81 2.53 15.95
C VAL A 274 7.59 2.64 16.84
N VAL A 275 7.78 2.58 18.15
CA VAL A 275 6.76 2.76 19.16
C VAL A 275 6.98 4.11 19.82
N SER A 276 5.91 4.86 19.96
CA SER A 276 5.89 6.16 20.64
C SER A 276 4.94 6.11 21.83
N GLY A 277 5.37 6.67 22.95
CA GLY A 277 4.56 6.87 24.14
C GLY A 277 4.27 8.35 24.34
N GLY A 278 2.99 8.70 24.45
CA GLY A 278 2.56 10.06 24.74
C GLY A 278 2.06 10.24 26.18
N LEU A 279 2.17 11.47 26.68
CA LEU A 279 1.56 11.90 27.94
C LEU A 279 0.02 11.90 27.88
N ASP A 280 -0.55 11.78 26.67
CA ASP A 280 -1.97 11.53 26.41
C ASP A 280 -2.42 10.10 26.78
N GLY A 281 -1.49 9.24 27.19
CA GLY A 281 -1.74 7.84 27.51
C GLY A 281 -1.85 6.97 26.26
N HIS A 282 -1.54 7.49 25.08
CA HIS A 282 -1.53 6.73 23.85
C HIS A 282 -0.14 6.17 23.56
N LEU A 283 -0.10 4.86 23.32
CA LEU A 283 1.03 4.19 22.70
C LEU A 283 0.69 3.98 21.23
N LYS A 284 1.44 4.60 20.32
CA LYS A 284 1.26 4.47 18.86
C LYS A 284 2.45 3.78 18.23
N VAL A 285 2.17 2.88 17.30
CA VAL A 285 3.16 2.14 16.52
C VAL A 285 3.15 2.68 15.10
N PHE A 286 4.34 3.05 14.63
CA PHE A 286 4.63 3.54 13.30
C PHE A 286 5.44 2.52 12.51
N GLU A 287 5.19 2.50 11.20
CA GLU A 287 6.04 1.82 10.22
C GLU A 287 7.21 2.74 9.84
N THR A 288 8.39 2.16 9.58
CA THR A 288 9.61 2.95 9.28
C THR A 288 9.75 3.39 7.83
N THR A 289 8.97 2.82 6.90
CA THR A 289 8.98 3.15 5.47
C THR A 289 8.01 4.27 5.14
N GLY A 290 6.73 4.10 5.50
CA GLY A 290 5.66 5.05 5.22
C GLY A 290 5.28 5.97 6.39
N TRP A 291 5.84 5.77 7.59
CA TRP A 291 5.54 6.55 8.80
C TRP A 291 4.06 6.64 9.16
N ASN A 292 3.26 5.68 8.70
CA ASN A 292 1.83 5.59 8.96
C ASN A 292 1.56 5.02 10.36
N VAL A 293 0.45 5.42 10.96
CA VAL A 293 -0.02 4.84 12.23
C VAL A 293 -0.59 3.46 11.95
N VAL A 294 0.13 2.43 12.38
CA VAL A 294 -0.24 1.03 12.17
C VAL A 294 -1.22 0.56 13.24
N ALA A 295 -0.88 0.83 14.50
CA ALA A 295 -1.67 0.42 15.65
C ALA A 295 -1.54 1.44 16.77
N GLY A 296 -2.59 1.54 17.58
CA GLY A 296 -2.62 2.35 18.78
C GLY A 296 -3.22 1.58 19.95
N SER A 297 -2.68 1.80 21.14
CA SER A 297 -3.28 1.33 22.38
C SER A 297 -3.35 2.47 23.38
N LYS A 298 -4.45 2.53 24.14
CA LYS A 298 -4.65 3.54 25.17
C LYS A 298 -4.40 2.93 26.54
N TYR A 299 -3.69 3.66 27.39
CA TYR A 299 -3.44 3.36 28.78
C TYR A 299 -4.22 4.33 29.68
N PRO A 300 -4.54 3.94 30.93
CA PRO A 300 -5.33 4.78 31.83
C PRO A 300 -4.63 6.07 32.28
N ALA A 301 -3.30 6.09 32.29
CA ALA A 301 -2.50 7.23 32.70
C ALA A 301 -1.48 7.61 31.62
N GLY A 302 -0.95 8.83 31.72
CA GLY A 302 0.11 9.33 30.83
C GLY A 302 1.35 8.44 30.89
N ILE A 303 1.88 8.13 29.72
CA ILE A 303 3.07 7.29 29.59
C ILE A 303 4.30 8.18 29.73
N LEU A 304 5.30 7.73 30.49
CA LEU A 304 6.60 8.40 30.60
C LEU A 304 7.67 7.64 29.82
N SER A 305 7.75 6.33 30.00
CA SER A 305 8.75 5.49 29.36
C SER A 305 8.10 4.28 28.67
N THR A 306 8.51 3.97 27.44
CA THR A 306 8.10 2.76 26.72
C THR A 306 9.30 1.94 26.31
N SER A 307 9.16 0.62 26.34
CA SER A 307 10.17 -0.29 25.78
C SER A 307 9.51 -1.57 25.27
N VAL A 308 9.89 -2.00 24.07
CA VAL A 308 9.52 -3.33 23.54
C VAL A 308 10.65 -4.30 23.82
N VAL A 309 10.36 -5.28 24.66
CA VAL A 309 11.32 -6.28 25.11
C VAL A 309 11.34 -7.46 24.15
N THR A 310 12.51 -7.70 23.57
CA THR A 310 12.75 -8.85 22.69
C THR A 310 13.32 -10.03 23.46
N ALA A 311 13.02 -11.26 23.02
CA ALA A 311 13.63 -12.47 23.56
C ALA A 311 14.01 -13.47 22.46
N GLY A 312 15.10 -14.20 22.69
CA GLY A 312 15.60 -15.25 21.79
C GLY A 312 16.56 -14.74 20.70
N ASN A 313 17.23 -15.68 20.02
CA ASN A 313 18.19 -15.40 18.95
C ASN A 313 17.54 -14.77 17.71
N SER A 314 16.24 -15.01 17.48
CA SER A 314 15.43 -14.42 16.41
C SER A 314 14.94 -12.99 16.71
N ARG A 315 15.26 -12.43 17.90
CA ARG A 315 14.83 -11.09 18.35
C ARG A 315 13.33 -10.86 18.20
N GLU A 316 12.53 -11.85 18.62
CA GLU A 316 11.07 -11.73 18.59
C GLU A 316 10.57 -10.80 19.71
N ASP A 317 9.61 -9.92 19.38
CA ASP A 317 8.95 -9.07 20.38
C ASP A 317 8.12 -9.94 21.33
N THR A 318 8.53 -10.02 22.60
CA THR A 318 7.83 -10.81 23.62
C THR A 318 6.94 -9.97 24.50
N HIS A 319 7.42 -8.81 24.95
CA HIS A 319 6.67 -7.94 25.84
C HIS A 319 6.69 -6.49 25.38
N VAL A 320 5.56 -5.81 25.53
CA VAL A 320 5.50 -4.34 25.48
C VAL A 320 5.41 -3.86 26.92
N VAL A 321 6.42 -3.11 27.36
CA VAL A 321 6.53 -2.58 28.72
C VAL A 321 6.30 -1.09 28.68
N VAL A 322 5.35 -0.62 29.50
CA VAL A 322 4.95 0.78 29.57
C VAL A 322 5.00 1.24 31.03
N GLY A 323 5.79 2.27 31.28
CA GLY A 323 5.86 2.98 32.56
C GLY A 323 4.94 4.19 32.55
N MET A 324 4.00 4.23 33.48
CA MET A 324 3.06 5.34 33.62
C MET A 324 3.53 6.38 34.65
N SER A 325 3.05 7.61 34.53
CA SER A 325 3.31 8.70 35.48
C SER A 325 2.79 8.44 36.89
N THR A 326 1.79 7.55 37.02
CA THR A 326 1.24 7.10 38.31
C THR A 326 2.11 6.07 39.04
N GLY A 327 3.26 5.69 38.46
CA GLY A 327 4.18 4.70 39.03
C GLY A 327 3.75 3.24 38.82
N GLN A 328 2.79 2.99 37.93
CA GLN A 328 2.37 1.66 37.51
C GLN A 328 3.14 1.21 36.27
N LEU A 329 3.69 -0.01 36.30
CA LEU A 329 4.36 -0.67 35.18
C LEU A 329 3.38 -1.65 34.53
N SER A 330 3.04 -1.46 33.26
CA SER A 330 2.20 -2.39 32.50
C SER A 330 3.04 -3.19 31.52
N ILE A 331 3.08 -4.51 31.70
CA ILE A 331 3.78 -5.45 30.81
C ILE A 331 2.72 -6.23 30.04
N ARG A 332 2.65 -6.06 28.71
CA ARG A 332 1.78 -6.87 27.85
C ARG A 332 2.59 -7.93 27.14
N THR A 333 2.26 -9.21 27.33
CA THR A 333 2.99 -10.33 26.74
C THR A 333 2.30 -10.87 25.49
N ARG A 334 3.11 -11.23 24.49
CA ARG A 334 2.74 -12.09 23.36
C ARG A 334 3.57 -13.37 23.44
N LEU A 335 2.93 -14.52 23.31
CA LEU A 335 3.58 -15.81 23.24
C LEU A 335 3.47 -16.38 21.82
N SER A 336 4.61 -16.83 21.27
CA SER A 336 4.66 -17.49 19.96
C SER A 336 3.95 -18.84 19.98
N GLY A 337 3.54 -19.36 18.82
CA GLY A 337 2.59 -20.48 18.67
C GLY A 337 2.95 -21.74 19.47
N GLU A 338 4.23 -22.11 19.54
CA GLU A 338 4.68 -23.26 20.34
C GLU A 338 4.62 -23.01 21.85
N GLN A 339 4.97 -21.81 22.29
CA GLN A 339 4.88 -21.41 23.70
C GLN A 339 3.41 -21.34 24.13
N LYS A 340 2.52 -20.87 23.24
CA LYS A 340 1.07 -20.85 23.46
C LYS A 340 0.48 -22.25 23.58
N VAL A 341 0.97 -23.24 22.82
CA VAL A 341 0.55 -24.64 22.95
C VAL A 341 1.00 -25.20 24.30
N LYS A 342 2.27 -24.99 24.68
CA LYS A 342 2.80 -25.42 25.99
C LYS A 342 2.08 -24.75 27.17
N GLU A 343 1.73 -23.47 27.04
CA GLU A 343 0.99 -22.75 28.08
C GLU A 343 -0.47 -23.20 28.14
N ARG A 344 -1.13 -23.48 27.01
CA ARG A 344 -2.47 -24.08 27.00
C ARG A 344 -2.47 -25.48 27.61
N GLU A 345 -1.40 -26.25 27.42
CA GLU A 345 -1.20 -27.54 28.07
C GLU A 345 -0.96 -27.38 29.59
N ARG A 346 -0.14 -26.40 30.00
CA ARG A 346 0.05 -26.06 31.43
C ARG A 346 -1.21 -25.51 32.09
N GLN A 347 -1.99 -24.70 31.39
CA GLN A 347 -3.28 -24.19 31.89
C GLN A 347 -4.27 -25.34 32.06
N LYS A 348 -4.35 -26.28 31.11
CA LYS A 348 -5.15 -27.49 31.28
C LYS A 348 -4.66 -28.37 32.42
N GLN A 349 -3.35 -28.46 32.64
CA GLN A 349 -2.78 -29.15 33.80
C GLN A 349 -3.13 -28.43 35.11
N MET A 350 -3.08 -27.10 35.14
CA MET A 350 -3.43 -26.29 36.31
C MET A 350 -4.93 -26.35 36.60
N GLU A 351 -5.77 -26.29 35.57
CA GLU A 351 -7.23 -26.48 35.68
C GLU A 351 -7.56 -27.89 36.17
N ALA A 352 -6.86 -28.92 35.68
CA ALA A 352 -7.01 -30.29 36.17
C ALA A 352 -6.51 -30.47 37.62
N LEU A 353 -5.48 -29.71 38.03
CA LEU A 353 -4.95 -29.69 39.40
C LEU A 353 -5.96 -29.02 40.36
N ILE A 354 -6.54 -27.89 39.95
CA ILE A 354 -7.57 -27.18 40.71
C ILE A 354 -8.86 -28.02 40.79
N ALA A 355 -9.20 -28.76 39.72
CA ALA A 355 -10.35 -29.66 39.68
C ALA A 355 -10.10 -31.03 40.34
N GLY A 356 -8.91 -31.29 40.89
CA GLY A 356 -8.57 -32.55 41.58
C GLY A 356 -8.53 -33.80 40.69
N THR A 357 -8.58 -33.65 39.36
CA THR A 357 -8.68 -34.76 38.39
C THR A 357 -7.34 -35.11 37.72
N ILE A 358 -6.23 -34.98 38.45
CA ILE A 358 -4.88 -35.08 37.87
C ILE A 358 -4.57 -36.49 37.33
N GLU A 359 -5.04 -37.53 38.02
CA GLU A 359 -4.78 -38.93 37.64
C GLU A 359 -5.45 -39.34 36.32
N GLU A 360 -6.62 -38.79 36.00
CA GLU A 360 -7.29 -39.05 34.72
C GLU A 360 -6.62 -38.34 33.55
N TYR A 361 -6.11 -37.13 33.80
CA TYR A 361 -5.33 -36.37 32.82
C TYR A 361 -4.00 -37.08 32.51
N ASP A 362 -3.29 -37.54 33.54
CA ASP A 362 -2.04 -38.28 33.40
C ASP A 362 -2.26 -39.66 32.77
N LYS A 363 -3.34 -40.38 33.08
CA LYS A 363 -3.73 -41.62 32.36
C LYS A 363 -4.02 -41.37 30.88
N LYS A 364 -4.65 -40.25 30.51
CA LYS A 364 -4.91 -39.86 29.11
C LYS A 364 -3.64 -39.46 28.36
N GLN A 365 -2.68 -38.81 29.03
CA GLN A 365 -1.38 -38.51 28.43
C GLN A 365 -0.48 -39.75 28.31
N ALA A 366 -0.45 -40.62 29.33
CA ALA A 366 0.30 -41.87 29.32
C ALA A 366 -0.12 -42.80 28.16
N LYS A 367 -1.43 -42.83 27.83
CA LYS A 367 -1.94 -43.56 26.65
C LYS A 367 -1.46 -43.01 25.30
N LYS A 368 -0.96 -41.78 25.22
CA LYS A 368 -0.48 -41.16 23.96
C LYS A 368 1.01 -41.38 23.68
N ARG A 369 1.82 -41.88 24.61
CA ARG A 369 3.26 -42.05 24.39
C ARG A 369 3.83 -43.35 25.00
N PRO A 370 3.90 -44.45 24.24
CA PRO A 370 4.80 -45.55 24.56
C PRO A 370 6.22 -45.24 24.08
N ARG A 371 7.22 -45.31 24.97
CA ARG A 371 8.67 -45.14 24.67
C ARG A 371 9.18 -46.04 23.53
N GLY A 372 8.50 -47.15 23.25
CA GLY A 372 8.83 -48.05 22.13
C GLY A 372 8.48 -47.50 20.74
N LEU A 373 7.52 -46.57 20.64
CA LEU A 373 7.10 -45.97 19.37
C LEU A 373 8.09 -44.87 18.92
N GLU A 374 8.66 -44.12 19.86
CA GLU A 374 9.66 -43.07 19.59
C GLU A 374 10.96 -43.64 19.00
N LYS A 375 11.40 -44.82 19.48
CA LYS A 375 12.52 -45.56 18.89
C LYS A 375 12.19 -46.14 17.50
N ARG A 376 10.94 -46.56 17.25
CA ARG A 376 10.48 -47.02 15.91
C ARG A 376 10.19 -45.89 14.92
N LEU A 377 9.97 -44.67 15.40
CA LEU A 377 9.70 -43.47 14.59
C LEU A 377 10.95 -42.64 14.30
N ARG A 378 12.08 -42.93 14.96
CA ARG A 378 13.37 -42.29 14.66
C ARG A 378 13.81 -42.71 13.25
N GLY A 379 13.73 -41.76 12.31
CA GLY A 379 14.02 -41.95 10.88
C GLY A 379 12.87 -41.59 9.93
N ARG A 380 11.63 -41.43 10.43
CA ARG A 380 10.49 -41.03 9.57
C ARG A 380 10.39 -39.52 9.31
N ASP A 381 11.08 -38.73 10.14
CA ASP A 381 11.19 -37.27 10.02
C ASP A 381 12.56 -36.86 9.43
N TYR A 382 13.34 -37.83 8.91
CA TYR A 382 14.62 -37.55 8.25
C TYR A 382 14.36 -37.02 6.83
N ALA A 383 14.59 -35.73 6.63
CA ALA A 383 14.31 -35.03 5.38
C ALA A 383 15.48 -35.05 4.37
N GLY A 384 16.54 -35.84 4.62
CA GLY A 384 17.59 -36.10 3.65
C GLY A 384 18.52 -34.91 3.34
N GLU A 385 18.99 -34.18 4.36
CA GLU A 385 19.96 -33.08 4.15
C GLU A 385 21.31 -33.55 3.59
N ASP A 386 21.68 -34.83 3.74
CA ASP A 386 22.94 -35.42 3.25
C ASP A 386 22.76 -36.43 2.09
N ALA A 387 21.69 -36.34 1.29
CA ALA A 387 21.43 -37.26 0.17
C ALA A 387 21.43 -36.55 -1.19
N ASP A 388 22.24 -37.02 -2.14
CA ASP A 388 22.42 -36.42 -3.47
C ASP A 388 21.20 -36.52 -4.40
N ILE A 389 20.21 -37.39 -4.08
CA ILE A 389 18.98 -37.55 -4.86
C ILE A 389 17.76 -37.39 -3.94
N ILE A 390 17.14 -36.22 -3.99
CA ILE A 390 15.88 -35.93 -3.31
C ILE A 390 14.74 -36.47 -4.18
N VAL A 391 14.19 -37.63 -3.81
CA VAL A 391 12.90 -38.08 -4.35
C VAL A 391 11.83 -37.25 -3.66
N GLU A 392 11.23 -36.28 -4.38
CA GLU A 392 10.08 -35.49 -3.89
C GLU A 392 8.86 -36.40 -3.67
N GLY A 393 8.85 -37.10 -2.53
CA GLY A 393 7.70 -37.83 -2.07
C GLY A 393 6.60 -36.85 -1.73
N ASN A 394 5.52 -36.87 -2.52
CA ASN A 394 4.28 -36.11 -2.30
C ASN A 394 4.00 -35.93 -0.80
N VAL A 395 4.23 -34.71 -0.31
CA VAL A 395 3.88 -34.30 1.06
C VAL A 395 2.39 -34.52 1.21
N ARG A 396 1.97 -35.67 1.77
CA ARG A 396 0.55 -35.95 1.97
C ARG A 396 0.00 -34.83 2.86
N PRO A 397 -0.83 -33.91 2.34
CA PRO A 397 -1.36 -32.85 3.17
C PRO A 397 -2.17 -33.50 4.29
N LYS A 398 -2.03 -32.99 5.52
CA LYS A 398 -2.88 -33.45 6.64
C LYS A 398 -4.34 -33.31 6.21
N GLN A 399 -5.03 -34.42 5.97
CA GLN A 399 -6.45 -34.41 5.63
C GLN A 399 -7.20 -33.70 6.74
N LYS A 400 -7.84 -32.58 6.39
CA LYS A 400 -8.69 -31.84 7.33
C LYS A 400 -9.87 -32.73 7.68
N LYS A 401 -10.01 -33.07 8.97
CA LYS A 401 -11.15 -33.88 9.43
C LYS A 401 -12.44 -33.09 9.22
N LEU A 402 -13.36 -33.67 8.45
CA LEU A 402 -14.71 -33.13 8.28
C LEU A 402 -15.41 -33.01 9.64
N THR A 403 -16.05 -31.87 9.85
CA THR A 403 -16.95 -31.64 10.98
C THR A 403 -18.19 -32.53 10.87
N LEU A 404 -18.93 -32.70 11.98
CA LEU A 404 -20.08 -33.61 12.02
C LEU A 404 -21.20 -33.20 11.06
N TRP A 405 -21.50 -31.90 10.95
CA TRP A 405 -22.53 -31.40 10.01
C TRP A 405 -22.10 -31.54 8.54
N GLU A 406 -20.81 -31.36 8.22
CA GLU A 406 -20.29 -31.56 6.86
C GLU A 406 -20.44 -33.03 6.42
N LYS A 407 -20.22 -33.98 7.33
CA LYS A 407 -20.42 -35.41 7.04
C LYS A 407 -21.86 -35.73 6.69
N GLU A 408 -22.82 -35.20 7.46
CA GLU A 408 -24.25 -35.41 7.19
C GLU A 408 -24.70 -34.69 5.91
N LEU A 409 -24.12 -33.53 5.60
CA LEU A 409 -24.35 -32.86 4.32
C LEU A 409 -23.83 -33.67 3.12
N HIS A 410 -22.65 -34.29 3.24
CA HIS A 410 -22.12 -35.16 2.19
C HIS A 410 -22.96 -36.42 1.99
N LYS A 411 -23.65 -36.91 3.02
CA LYS A 411 -24.59 -38.03 2.94
C LYS A 411 -25.97 -37.64 2.39
N GLY A 412 -26.22 -36.35 2.13
CA GLY A 412 -27.52 -35.85 1.64
C GLY A 412 -28.58 -35.70 2.73
N ARG A 413 -28.21 -35.78 4.02
CA ARG A 413 -29.13 -35.59 5.15
C ARG A 413 -29.16 -34.12 5.57
N TYR A 414 -29.90 -33.32 4.80
CA TYR A 414 -29.93 -31.85 4.97
C TYR A 414 -30.55 -31.40 6.30
N ARG A 415 -31.54 -32.16 6.80
CA ARG A 415 -32.21 -31.93 8.10
C ARG A 415 -31.24 -32.01 9.28
N GLU A 416 -30.58 -33.15 9.43
CA GLU A 416 -29.62 -33.41 10.52
C GLU A 416 -28.43 -32.44 10.45
N ALA A 417 -27.97 -32.11 9.23
CA ALA A 417 -26.89 -31.15 9.03
C ALA A 417 -27.26 -29.75 9.54
N LEU A 418 -28.49 -29.29 9.31
CA LEU A 418 -28.99 -27.99 9.78
C LEU A 418 -29.10 -27.95 11.31
N ASP A 419 -29.60 -29.01 11.93
CA ASP A 419 -29.80 -29.07 13.37
C ASP A 419 -28.46 -29.07 14.13
N ILE A 420 -27.47 -29.84 13.63
CA ILE A 420 -26.12 -29.87 14.18
C ILE A 420 -25.43 -28.51 14.02
N ALA A 421 -25.64 -27.83 12.88
CA ALA A 421 -25.07 -26.51 12.65
C ALA A 421 -25.68 -25.44 13.57
N LEU A 422 -26.99 -25.50 13.82
CA LEU A 422 -27.69 -24.59 14.74
C LEU A 422 -27.24 -24.75 16.19
N GLN A 423 -26.90 -25.98 16.62
CA GLN A 423 -26.32 -26.25 17.94
C GLN A 423 -24.88 -25.73 18.09
N GLY A 424 -24.12 -25.66 16.98
CA GLY A 424 -22.70 -25.28 16.96
C GLY A 424 -22.40 -23.79 17.20
N ALA A 425 -23.42 -22.93 17.28
CA ALA A 425 -23.38 -21.49 17.63
C ALA A 425 -22.48 -20.55 16.80
N ASP A 426 -21.66 -21.02 15.86
CA ASP A 426 -20.91 -20.13 14.96
C ASP A 426 -21.82 -19.61 13.83
N ARG A 427 -21.90 -18.28 13.72
CA ARG A 427 -22.77 -17.61 12.75
C ARG A 427 -22.32 -17.91 11.31
N LEU A 428 -21.00 -17.95 11.09
CA LEU A 428 -20.42 -18.12 9.76
C LEU A 428 -20.62 -19.54 9.22
N THR A 429 -20.60 -20.56 10.09
CA THR A 429 -20.85 -21.95 9.69
C THR A 429 -22.29 -22.15 9.24
N ILE A 430 -23.26 -21.58 9.97
CA ILE A 430 -24.69 -21.68 9.61
C ILE A 430 -24.97 -20.98 8.27
N VAL A 431 -24.40 -19.79 8.03
CA VAL A 431 -24.53 -19.11 6.74
C VAL A 431 -23.86 -19.93 5.63
N THR A 432 -22.67 -20.49 5.88
CA THR A 432 -21.98 -21.34 4.90
C THR A 432 -22.85 -22.53 4.52
N LEU A 433 -23.45 -23.20 5.51
CA LEU A 433 -24.39 -24.30 5.27
C LEU A 433 -25.60 -23.86 4.46
N LEU A 434 -26.30 -22.80 4.87
CA LEU A 434 -27.49 -22.30 4.18
C LEU A 434 -27.19 -21.87 2.73
N ASN A 435 -26.05 -21.24 2.48
CA ASN A 435 -25.60 -20.94 1.12
C ASN A 435 -25.31 -22.22 0.32
N THR A 436 -24.68 -23.24 0.91
CA THR A 436 -24.47 -24.52 0.21
C THR A 436 -25.78 -25.23 -0.10
N LEU A 437 -26.78 -25.14 0.77
CA LEU A 437 -28.13 -25.66 0.53
C LEU A 437 -28.82 -24.88 -0.59
N ARG A 438 -28.61 -23.56 -0.67
CA ARG A 438 -29.10 -22.72 -1.77
C ARG A 438 -28.50 -23.16 -3.12
N TYR A 439 -27.19 -23.33 -3.21
CA TYR A 439 -26.52 -23.75 -4.45
C TYR A 439 -26.88 -25.18 -4.88
N ARG A 440 -27.26 -26.05 -3.93
CA ARG A 440 -27.73 -27.41 -4.22
C ARG A 440 -29.26 -27.50 -4.41
N SER A 441 -29.96 -26.37 -4.39
CA SER A 441 -31.43 -26.29 -4.44
C SER A 441 -32.14 -27.18 -3.41
N ALA A 442 -31.47 -27.49 -2.29
CA ALA A 442 -31.93 -28.40 -1.25
C ALA A 442 -32.49 -27.67 -0.01
N LEU A 443 -32.64 -26.35 -0.10
CA LEU A 443 -33.09 -25.51 1.02
C LEU A 443 -34.52 -25.85 1.43
N ARG A 444 -35.42 -26.09 0.47
CA ARG A 444 -36.79 -26.52 0.74
C ARG A 444 -36.83 -27.92 1.37
N ALA A 445 -36.07 -28.87 0.84
CA ALA A 445 -35.94 -30.23 1.38
C ALA A 445 -35.36 -30.27 2.81
N ALA A 446 -34.58 -29.26 3.21
CA ALA A 446 -34.08 -29.14 4.59
C ALA A 446 -35.14 -28.63 5.58
N LEU A 447 -36.17 -27.95 5.06
CA LEU A 447 -37.23 -27.27 5.81
C LEU A 447 -38.58 -28.00 5.78
N GLU A 448 -38.77 -28.98 4.89
CA GLU A 448 -39.96 -29.84 4.86
C GLU A 448 -40.01 -30.79 6.09
N ASP A 449 -41.23 -31.16 6.50
CA ASP A 449 -41.52 -32.11 7.60
C ASP A 449 -40.87 -31.79 8.98
N ARG A 450 -40.70 -30.50 9.27
CA ARG A 450 -40.32 -30.00 10.61
C ARG A 450 -41.51 -29.88 11.56
N THR A 451 -41.23 -30.23 12.82
CA THR A 451 -42.12 -30.01 13.97
C THR A 451 -41.93 -28.60 14.54
N GLU A 452 -42.87 -28.18 15.38
CA GLU A 452 -42.85 -26.85 16.04
C GLU A 452 -41.56 -26.59 16.84
N SER A 453 -41.02 -27.61 17.50
CA SER A 453 -39.78 -27.52 18.29
C SER A 453 -38.55 -27.21 17.43
N ASP A 454 -38.51 -27.73 16.20
CA ASP A 454 -37.37 -27.62 15.29
C ASP A 454 -37.37 -26.27 14.55
N LEU A 455 -38.54 -25.67 14.37
CA LEU A 455 -38.70 -24.37 13.70
C LEU A 455 -38.31 -23.18 14.60
N GLN A 456 -38.46 -23.30 15.92
CA GLN A 456 -38.15 -22.21 16.85
C GLN A 456 -36.68 -21.73 16.80
N PRO A 457 -35.66 -22.61 16.82
CA PRO A 457 -34.26 -22.20 16.68
C PRO A 457 -33.95 -21.53 15.34
N ILE A 458 -34.59 -21.98 14.26
CA ILE A 458 -34.42 -21.42 12.92
C ILE A 458 -34.99 -20.00 12.88
N LEU A 459 -36.23 -19.80 13.36
CA LEU A 459 -36.86 -18.49 13.44
C LEU A 459 -36.10 -17.55 14.37
N HIS A 460 -35.59 -18.04 15.50
CA HIS A 460 -34.74 -17.25 16.41
C HIS A 460 -33.41 -16.84 15.74
N TRP A 461 -32.81 -17.73 14.96
CA TRP A 461 -31.59 -17.43 14.21
C TRP A 461 -31.84 -16.38 13.12
N ILE A 462 -32.95 -16.47 12.38
CA ILE A 462 -33.36 -15.47 11.38
C ILE A 462 -33.57 -14.11 12.08
N TRP A 463 -34.33 -14.09 13.18
CA TRP A 463 -34.59 -12.88 13.97
C TRP A 463 -33.30 -12.20 14.43
N ARG A 464 -32.30 -12.96 14.90
CA ARG A 464 -31.01 -12.41 15.34
C ARG A 464 -30.16 -11.89 14.18
N ASN A 465 -30.27 -12.49 12.99
CA ASN A 465 -29.35 -12.23 11.88
C ASN A 465 -29.84 -11.24 10.84
N ILE A 466 -31.14 -10.94 10.82
CA ILE A 466 -31.74 -9.98 9.88
C ILE A 466 -31.14 -8.57 9.98
N SER A 467 -30.55 -8.21 11.12
CA SER A 467 -29.86 -6.93 11.32
C SER A 467 -28.49 -6.82 10.67
N SER A 468 -27.96 -7.90 10.05
CA SER A 468 -26.68 -7.84 9.35
C SER A 468 -26.90 -7.87 7.85
N THR A 469 -26.53 -6.77 7.20
CA THR A 469 -26.64 -6.55 5.75
C THR A 469 -26.11 -7.70 4.90
N ALA A 470 -25.03 -8.36 5.32
CA ALA A 470 -24.41 -9.46 4.56
C ALA A 470 -25.26 -10.73 4.43
N PHE A 471 -26.28 -10.93 5.28
CA PHE A 471 -27.06 -12.17 5.34
C PHE A 471 -28.56 -11.96 5.11
N VAL A 472 -29.01 -10.72 4.88
CA VAL A 472 -30.43 -10.38 4.79
C VAL A 472 -31.11 -11.18 3.69
N SER A 473 -30.51 -11.27 2.49
CA SER A 473 -31.10 -12.01 1.37
C SER A 473 -31.35 -13.48 1.72
N LEU A 474 -30.37 -14.14 2.33
CA LEU A 474 -30.45 -15.54 2.75
C LEU A 474 -31.49 -15.73 3.86
N CYS A 475 -31.54 -14.82 4.83
CA CYS A 475 -32.53 -14.85 5.89
C CYS A 475 -33.96 -14.65 5.37
N VAL A 476 -34.16 -13.75 4.39
CA VAL A 476 -35.46 -13.51 3.75
C VAL A 476 -35.90 -14.71 2.92
N GLU A 477 -35.01 -15.31 2.12
CA GLU A 477 -35.31 -16.53 1.36
C GLU A 477 -35.73 -17.69 2.28
N VAL A 478 -35.00 -17.92 3.38
CA VAL A 478 -35.37 -18.97 4.35
C VAL A 478 -36.70 -18.63 5.02
N ALA A 479 -36.93 -17.37 5.39
CA ALA A 479 -38.19 -16.94 6.00
C ALA A 479 -39.39 -17.13 5.05
N MET A 480 -39.25 -16.77 3.77
CA MET A 480 -40.29 -16.97 2.76
C MET A 480 -40.61 -18.46 2.56
N ASN A 481 -39.61 -19.32 2.48
CA ASN A 481 -39.81 -20.76 2.36
C ASN A 481 -40.53 -21.35 3.60
N ILE A 482 -40.22 -20.87 4.79
CA ILE A 482 -40.94 -21.27 6.02
C ILE A 482 -42.39 -20.79 5.97
N MET A 483 -42.65 -19.55 5.54
CA MET A 483 -44.01 -19.02 5.43
C MET A 483 -44.85 -19.80 4.40
N ASP A 484 -44.27 -20.15 3.26
CA ASP A 484 -44.96 -20.92 2.21
C ASP A 484 -45.32 -22.33 2.68
N LEU A 485 -44.39 -23.03 3.35
CA LEU A 485 -44.59 -24.40 3.82
C LEU A 485 -45.54 -24.50 5.02
N TYR A 486 -45.47 -23.54 5.96
CA TYR A 486 -46.15 -23.62 7.25
C TYR A 486 -47.33 -22.65 7.43
N SER A 487 -47.76 -21.96 6.37
CA SER A 487 -48.90 -21.03 6.38
C SER A 487 -50.20 -21.63 6.97
N LYS A 488 -50.45 -22.92 6.77
CA LYS A 488 -51.65 -23.62 7.29
C LYS A 488 -51.58 -23.93 8.78
N HIS A 489 -50.38 -24.15 9.31
CA HIS A 489 -50.14 -24.49 10.72
C HIS A 489 -49.98 -23.25 11.61
N LEU A 490 -49.94 -22.06 11.01
CA LEU A 490 -49.81 -20.78 11.73
C LEU A 490 -50.99 -20.49 12.66
N SER A 491 -52.20 -20.94 12.31
CA SER A 491 -53.41 -20.73 13.12
C SER A 491 -53.51 -21.67 14.32
N GLU A 492 -52.72 -22.75 14.35
CA GLU A 492 -52.81 -23.81 15.36
C GLU A 492 -51.84 -23.59 16.54
N SER A 493 -50.70 -22.91 16.32
CA SER A 493 -49.68 -22.68 17.35
C SER A 493 -49.55 -21.22 17.79
N GLU A 494 -49.78 -20.97 19.09
CA GLU A 494 -49.58 -19.66 19.72
C GLU A 494 -48.09 -19.29 19.85
N ALA A 495 -47.19 -20.28 20.00
CA ALA A 495 -45.75 -20.03 20.19
C ALA A 495 -45.06 -19.62 18.88
N LEU A 496 -45.47 -20.22 17.75
CA LEU A 496 -45.01 -19.83 16.41
C LEU A 496 -45.51 -18.42 16.06
N ALA A 497 -46.77 -18.12 16.36
CA ALA A 497 -47.36 -16.80 16.17
C ALA A 497 -46.60 -15.69 16.93
N LYS A 498 -46.16 -15.96 18.17
CA LYS A 498 -45.32 -15.02 18.94
C LYS A 498 -43.96 -14.76 18.30
N HIS A 499 -43.30 -15.79 17.76
CA HIS A 499 -42.01 -15.64 17.09
C HIS A 499 -42.13 -14.89 15.75
N LEU A 500 -43.20 -15.15 15.00
CA LEU A 500 -43.51 -14.42 13.77
C LEU A 500 -43.86 -12.95 14.02
N LYS A 501 -44.58 -12.67 15.10
CA LYS A 501 -44.83 -11.28 15.53
C LYS A 501 -43.51 -10.56 15.82
N LYS A 502 -42.60 -11.18 16.59
CA LYS A 502 -41.25 -10.64 16.85
C LYS A 502 -40.43 -10.46 15.57
N LEU A 503 -40.54 -11.39 14.63
CA LEU A 503 -39.86 -11.29 13.33
C LEU A 503 -40.41 -10.11 12.52
N ARG A 504 -41.74 -9.95 12.47
CA ARG A 504 -42.41 -8.84 11.77
C ARG A 504 -42.01 -7.49 12.36
N ASP A 505 -42.04 -7.36 13.68
CA ASP A 505 -41.67 -6.11 14.36
C ASP A 505 -40.20 -5.76 14.06
N ARG A 506 -39.31 -6.77 14.01
CA ARG A 506 -37.90 -6.56 13.63
C ARG A 506 -37.74 -6.21 12.15
N VAL A 507 -38.51 -6.81 11.25
CA VAL A 507 -38.50 -6.45 9.82
C VAL A 507 -38.90 -5.00 9.65
N HIS A 508 -39.92 -4.51 10.37
CA HIS A 508 -40.29 -3.10 10.37
C HIS A 508 -39.15 -2.19 10.85
N GLU A 509 -38.46 -2.54 11.94
CA GLU A 509 -37.29 -1.76 12.38
C GLU A 509 -36.16 -1.73 11.35
N GLU A 510 -35.92 -2.83 10.62
CA GLU A 510 -34.90 -2.85 9.57
C GLU A 510 -35.35 -2.12 8.30
N THR A 511 -36.65 -2.11 7.96
CA THR A 511 -37.15 -1.26 6.86
C THR A 511 -36.99 0.21 7.20
N ASP A 512 -37.30 0.62 8.44
CA ASP A 512 -37.08 2.00 8.89
C ASP A 512 -35.60 2.38 8.84
N ARG A 513 -34.69 1.48 9.24
CA ARG A 513 -33.23 1.70 9.10
C ARG A 513 -32.79 1.74 7.64
N ALA A 514 -33.38 0.93 6.76
CA ALA A 514 -33.08 0.93 5.35
C ALA A 514 -33.55 2.23 4.69
N GLU A 515 -34.73 2.74 5.08
CA GLU A 515 -35.24 4.05 4.68
C GLU A 515 -34.36 5.18 5.20
N GLN A 516 -33.97 5.16 6.48
CA GLN A 516 -33.02 6.12 7.05
C GLN A 516 -31.65 6.05 6.37
N ALA A 517 -31.16 4.86 6.01
CA ALA A 517 -29.93 4.71 5.24
C ALA A 517 -30.09 5.21 3.80
N GLY A 518 -31.26 5.03 3.19
CA GLY A 518 -31.64 5.60 1.90
C GLY A 518 -31.70 7.12 1.93
N ILE A 519 -32.32 7.70 2.97
CA ILE A 519 -32.36 9.14 3.23
C ILE A 519 -30.96 9.66 3.56
N THR A 520 -30.14 8.95 4.34
CA THR A 520 -28.76 9.38 4.65
C THR A 520 -27.86 9.26 3.42
N ARG A 521 -28.08 8.26 2.57
CA ARG A 521 -27.44 8.16 1.25
C ARG A 521 -27.88 9.32 0.37
N GLY A 522 -29.17 9.65 0.38
CA GLY A 522 -29.77 10.83 -0.24
C GLY A 522 -29.19 12.13 0.30
N ILE A 523 -29.01 12.30 1.61
CA ILE A 523 -28.39 13.49 2.22
C ILE A 523 -26.88 13.51 1.95
N ARG A 524 -26.24 12.36 1.81
CA ARG A 524 -24.83 12.31 1.40
C ARG A 524 -24.66 12.57 -0.10
N SER A 525 -25.67 12.28 -0.92
CA SER A 525 -25.72 12.64 -2.34
C SER A 525 -26.33 14.02 -2.62
N ASP A 526 -27.11 14.60 -1.70
CA ASP A 526 -27.90 15.82 -1.94
C ASP A 526 -27.53 16.93 -0.95
N GLY A 527 -27.13 16.58 0.28
CA GLY A 527 -26.74 17.49 1.37
C GLY A 527 -25.23 17.69 1.55
N ALA A 528 -24.39 16.77 1.02
CA ALA A 528 -22.98 17.10 0.75
C ALA A 528 -22.83 17.89 -0.58
N PHE A 529 -23.94 18.19 -1.24
CA PHE A 529 -24.04 18.64 -2.63
C PHE A 529 -24.51 20.09 -2.77
N TRP A 530 -24.17 20.94 -1.81
CA TRP A 530 -23.82 22.33 -2.17
C TRP A 530 -22.37 22.42 -2.69
N ALA A 531 -21.71 21.29 -2.89
CA ALA A 531 -20.55 21.12 -3.76
C ALA A 531 -20.45 19.64 -4.20
N SER A 532 -21.20 19.21 -5.22
CA SER A 532 -20.78 18.16 -6.20
C SER A 532 -21.89 17.43 -6.99
N ASP A 533 -23.08 18.02 -7.28
CA ASP A 533 -23.93 17.48 -8.39
C ASP A 533 -23.40 17.98 -9.74
N ALA A 534 -22.10 17.78 -9.95
CA ALA A 534 -21.48 17.97 -11.25
C ALA A 534 -21.80 16.74 -12.09
N VAL A 535 -23.01 16.73 -12.66
CA VAL A 535 -23.30 15.91 -13.84
C VAL A 535 -22.33 16.38 -14.93
N PHE A 536 -21.26 15.63 -15.15
CA PHE A 536 -20.33 15.85 -16.25
C PHE A 536 -21.10 15.61 -17.57
N ARG A 537 -21.37 16.69 -18.31
CA ARG A 537 -22.14 16.67 -19.56
C ARG A 537 -21.18 16.83 -20.74
N ALA A 538 -20.55 15.69 -20.97
CA ALA A 538 -20.34 15.14 -22.29
C ALA A 538 -19.09 15.43 -23.08
N GLU A 539 -18.66 14.32 -23.69
CA GLU A 539 -17.53 14.14 -24.56
C GLU A 539 -18.05 13.84 -25.96
N VAL A 540 -17.58 14.62 -26.93
CA VAL A 540 -18.08 14.64 -28.30
C VAL A 540 -16.97 14.29 -29.27
N GLN A 541 -17.25 13.39 -30.21
CA GLN A 541 -16.26 12.85 -31.14
C GLN A 541 -16.32 13.49 -32.54
N LEU A 542 -15.15 13.89 -33.04
CA LEU A 542 -14.92 14.38 -34.41
C LEU A 542 -14.37 13.23 -35.28
N ALA A 543 -15.13 12.76 -36.28
CA ALA A 543 -14.73 11.68 -37.21
C ALA A 543 -14.52 12.21 -38.64
N ASN A 544 -13.42 11.90 -39.33
CA ASN A 544 -13.24 12.29 -40.75
C ASN A 544 -12.90 11.12 -41.68
N ASN A 545 -13.39 11.19 -42.92
CA ASN A 545 -13.41 10.21 -44.02
C ASN A 545 -12.35 9.08 -44.07
N GLY A 546 -12.87 7.87 -44.33
CA GLY A 546 -12.15 6.69 -44.80
C GLY A 546 -12.55 5.46 -43.99
N SER A 547 -12.63 4.26 -44.58
CA SER A 547 -12.90 3.01 -43.85
C SER A 547 -11.87 2.68 -42.74
N ALA A 548 -10.89 3.56 -42.52
CA ALA A 548 -9.84 3.54 -41.51
C ALA A 548 -10.11 4.47 -40.30
N THR A 549 -11.19 5.27 -40.32
CA THR A 549 -11.68 6.07 -39.19
C THR A 549 -13.01 5.48 -38.69
N GLY A 550 -13.23 5.14 -37.42
CA GLY A 550 -12.41 5.35 -36.23
C GLY A 550 -12.57 4.17 -35.28
N GLY A 551 -11.73 3.15 -35.45
CA GLY A 551 -11.65 2.05 -34.48
C GLY A 551 -11.38 2.59 -33.07
N ILE A 552 -10.43 3.52 -32.92
CA ILE A 552 -10.11 4.16 -31.63
C ILE A 552 -11.33 4.92 -31.11
N ALA A 553 -12.00 5.68 -31.96
CA ALA A 553 -13.17 6.45 -31.59
C ALA A 553 -14.32 5.56 -31.07
N ILE A 554 -14.59 4.46 -31.78
CA ILE A 554 -15.57 3.43 -31.38
C ILE A 554 -15.16 2.78 -30.05
N THR A 555 -13.89 2.37 -29.91
CA THR A 555 -13.38 1.72 -28.70
C THR A 555 -13.50 2.63 -27.49
N PHE A 556 -13.10 3.90 -27.65
CA PHE A 556 -13.16 4.94 -26.63
C PHE A 556 -14.60 5.18 -26.18
N THR A 557 -15.52 5.39 -27.12
CA THR A 557 -16.92 5.68 -26.81
C THR A 557 -17.64 4.48 -26.21
N LYS A 558 -17.33 3.25 -26.64
CA LYS A 558 -17.83 2.03 -26.00
C LYS A 558 -17.36 1.92 -24.55
N ASP A 559 -16.08 2.19 -24.28
CA ASP A 559 -15.54 2.20 -22.92
C ASP A 559 -16.18 3.29 -22.05
N LEU A 560 -16.43 4.46 -22.62
CA LEU A 560 -17.05 5.60 -21.94
C LEU A 560 -18.48 5.30 -21.46
N LEU A 561 -19.23 4.53 -22.24
CA LEU A 561 -20.61 4.14 -21.94
C LEU A 561 -20.70 3.04 -20.85
N VAL A 562 -19.58 2.45 -20.44
CA VAL A 562 -19.55 1.49 -19.32
C VAL A 562 -19.72 2.25 -18.00
N ASP A 563 -20.63 1.76 -17.16
CA ASP A 563 -20.91 2.35 -15.84
C ASP A 563 -19.61 2.51 -15.02
N PRO A 564 -19.27 3.74 -14.59
CA PRO A 564 -18.12 4.02 -13.72
C PRO A 564 -18.07 3.17 -12.45
N ALA A 565 -19.20 2.68 -11.95
CA ALA A 565 -19.25 1.80 -10.79
C ALA A 565 -18.47 0.49 -11.01
N THR A 566 -18.35 0.00 -12.25
CA THR A 566 -17.61 -1.25 -12.59
C THR A 566 -16.13 -1.18 -12.23
N ARG A 567 -15.57 0.03 -12.09
CA ARG A 567 -14.17 0.29 -11.78
C ARG A 567 -13.96 1.02 -10.44
N GLY A 568 -15.01 1.10 -9.61
CA GLY A 568 -14.97 1.76 -8.30
C GLY A 568 -14.94 3.29 -8.35
N VAL A 569 -15.38 3.88 -9.47
CA VAL A 569 -15.48 5.33 -9.67
C VAL A 569 -16.92 5.74 -9.44
N HIS A 570 -17.14 6.75 -8.59
CA HIS A 570 -18.46 7.24 -8.18
C HIS A 570 -18.60 8.76 -8.25
N ASP A 571 -17.51 9.45 -8.55
CA ASP A 571 -17.33 10.90 -8.58
C ASP A 571 -17.57 11.50 -9.97
N VAL A 572 -17.52 10.69 -11.04
CA VAL A 572 -17.65 11.15 -12.43
C VAL A 572 -18.68 10.28 -13.16
N ARG A 573 -19.49 10.90 -14.03
CA ARG A 573 -20.40 10.22 -14.94
C ARG A 573 -20.22 10.76 -16.35
N HIS A 574 -19.94 9.89 -17.30
CA HIS A 574 -19.79 10.29 -18.71
C HIS A 574 -21.10 10.14 -19.48
N THR A 575 -21.34 11.03 -20.44
CA THR A 575 -22.50 10.99 -21.33
C THR A 575 -22.06 11.41 -22.73
N VAL A 576 -22.57 10.79 -23.78
CA VAL A 576 -22.30 11.22 -25.16
C VAL A 576 -23.44 12.14 -25.60
N VAL A 577 -23.15 13.41 -25.90
CA VAL A 577 -24.17 14.42 -26.31
C VAL A 577 -24.20 14.63 -27.81
N ALA A 578 -23.06 14.50 -28.50
CA ALA A 578 -23.00 14.68 -29.93
C ALA A 578 -21.85 13.89 -30.56
N ALA A 579 -21.94 13.71 -31.87
CA ALA A 579 -20.84 13.29 -32.72
C ALA A 579 -20.89 14.11 -34.01
N ALA A 580 -19.74 14.40 -34.61
CA ALA A 580 -19.67 15.11 -35.88
C ALA A 580 -18.79 14.36 -36.87
N SER A 581 -19.19 14.38 -38.14
CA SER A 581 -18.31 13.96 -39.23
C SER A 581 -18.14 15.07 -40.24
N SER A 582 -16.92 15.26 -40.75
CA SER A 582 -16.66 16.24 -41.81
C SER A 582 -17.20 15.81 -43.18
N SER A 583 -17.71 14.58 -43.29
CA SER A 583 -18.19 14.01 -44.55
C SER A 583 -19.71 14.08 -44.72
N SER A 584 -20.47 13.74 -43.67
CA SER A 584 -21.92 13.88 -43.64
C SER A 584 -22.49 13.70 -42.23
N ALA A 585 -23.63 14.32 -41.95
CA ALA A 585 -24.38 14.07 -40.71
C ALA A 585 -24.88 12.61 -40.60
N SER A 586 -25.14 11.95 -41.75
CA SER A 586 -25.58 10.54 -41.77
C SER A 586 -24.53 9.60 -41.19
N ARG A 587 -23.24 9.81 -41.46
CA ARG A 587 -22.17 8.99 -40.89
C ARG A 587 -21.99 9.22 -39.39
N ALA A 588 -22.15 10.46 -38.93
CA ALA A 588 -22.16 10.74 -37.50
C ALA A 588 -23.33 10.01 -36.80
N GLN A 589 -24.48 9.87 -37.46
CA GLN A 589 -25.60 9.10 -36.94
C GLN A 589 -25.33 7.59 -36.95
N GLU A 590 -24.72 7.05 -38.01
CA GLU A 590 -24.29 5.64 -38.07
C GLU A 590 -23.31 5.31 -36.94
N PHE A 591 -22.35 6.20 -36.67
CA PHE A 591 -21.42 6.08 -35.57
C PHE A 591 -22.13 6.00 -34.21
N LEU A 592 -23.08 6.92 -33.94
CA LEU A 592 -23.86 6.93 -32.69
C LEU A 592 -24.68 5.65 -32.51
N ASN A 593 -25.22 5.11 -33.62
CA ASN A 593 -25.95 3.85 -33.61
C ASN A 593 -25.03 2.65 -33.30
N GLU A 594 -23.82 2.62 -33.88
CA GLU A 594 -22.85 1.55 -33.68
C GLU A 594 -22.36 1.46 -32.22
N VAL A 595 -22.09 2.60 -31.60
CA VAL A 595 -21.67 2.65 -30.19
C VAL A 595 -22.81 2.50 -29.20
N LYS A 596 -24.07 2.45 -29.68
CA LYS A 596 -25.30 2.44 -28.86
C LYS A 596 -25.38 3.65 -27.93
N ALA A 597 -25.08 4.84 -28.45
CA ALA A 597 -25.18 6.09 -27.72
C ALA A 597 -26.65 6.37 -27.29
N PRO A 598 -26.87 7.21 -26.26
CA PRO A 598 -28.22 7.64 -25.88
C PRO A 598 -28.99 8.25 -27.06
N SER A 599 -30.29 8.03 -27.13
CA SER A 599 -31.15 8.59 -28.20
C SER A 599 -31.22 10.12 -28.20
N THR A 600 -30.75 10.77 -27.14
CA THR A 600 -30.62 12.22 -27.02
C THR A 600 -29.39 12.80 -27.75
N ALA A 601 -28.46 11.94 -28.21
CA ALA A 601 -27.23 12.39 -28.86
C ALA A 601 -27.50 12.93 -30.28
N LYS A 602 -26.89 14.07 -30.62
CA LYS A 602 -27.06 14.76 -31.91
C LYS A 602 -25.92 14.48 -32.89
N ALA A 603 -26.25 14.21 -34.15
CA ALA A 603 -25.29 14.05 -35.23
C ALA A 603 -25.11 15.36 -36.00
N TYR A 604 -23.86 15.79 -36.21
CA TYR A 604 -23.51 17.00 -36.98
C TYR A 604 -22.72 16.67 -38.24
N GLY A 605 -22.94 17.46 -39.30
CA GLY A 605 -22.28 17.30 -40.60
C GLY A 605 -21.04 18.19 -40.79
N SER A 606 -20.75 19.08 -39.84
CA SER A 606 -19.54 19.89 -39.83
C SER A 606 -19.00 20.07 -38.42
N TYR A 607 -17.69 20.29 -38.33
CA TYR A 607 -17.03 20.54 -37.06
C TYR A 607 -17.37 21.93 -36.52
N ALA A 608 -17.57 22.92 -37.39
CA ALA A 608 -17.95 24.28 -36.99
C ALA A 608 -19.33 24.31 -36.30
N GLU A 609 -20.32 23.58 -36.82
CA GLU A 609 -21.65 23.45 -36.18
C GLU A 609 -21.57 22.77 -34.82
N LEU A 610 -20.69 21.76 -34.69
CA LEU A 610 -20.49 21.04 -33.45
C LEU A 610 -20.05 21.98 -32.32
N VAL A 611 -19.02 22.79 -32.56
CA VAL A 611 -18.42 23.60 -31.49
C VAL A 611 -19.33 24.72 -31.00
N GLN A 612 -20.30 25.13 -31.81
CA GLN A 612 -21.30 26.13 -31.43
C GLN A 612 -22.32 25.59 -30.42
N ASN A 613 -22.41 24.27 -30.22
CA ASN A 613 -23.36 23.71 -29.27
C ASN A 613 -22.96 24.04 -27.82
N PRO A 614 -23.82 24.72 -27.04
CA PRO A 614 -23.51 25.09 -25.66
C PRO A 614 -23.45 23.89 -24.71
N ASP A 615 -24.12 22.78 -25.03
CA ASP A 615 -24.23 21.59 -24.17
C ASP A 615 -22.96 20.70 -24.15
N ILE A 616 -21.87 21.16 -24.78
CA ILE A 616 -20.60 20.42 -24.89
C ILE A 616 -19.57 21.00 -23.92
N ASP A 617 -19.14 20.20 -22.95
CA ASP A 617 -18.10 20.55 -21.97
C ASP A 617 -16.68 20.26 -22.49
N ILE A 618 -16.49 19.12 -23.17
CA ILE A 618 -15.19 18.67 -23.73
C ILE A 618 -15.37 17.98 -25.09
N VAL A 619 -14.39 18.16 -25.98
CA VAL A 619 -14.34 17.50 -27.30
C VAL A 619 -13.20 16.49 -27.34
N TYR A 620 -13.52 15.25 -27.71
CA TYR A 620 -12.54 14.20 -28.01
C TYR A 620 -12.23 14.17 -29.51
N ILE A 621 -10.98 14.42 -29.88
CA ILE A 621 -10.54 14.50 -31.27
C ILE A 621 -9.84 13.20 -31.64
N ALA A 622 -10.42 12.45 -32.58
CA ALA A 622 -9.90 11.16 -33.06
C ALA A 622 -9.72 11.13 -34.58
N THR A 623 -9.43 12.29 -35.17
CA THR A 623 -9.14 12.41 -36.60
C THR A 623 -7.73 11.87 -36.91
N PRO A 624 -7.34 11.72 -38.19
CA PRO A 624 -5.94 11.43 -38.50
C PRO A 624 -4.99 12.50 -37.94
N HIS A 625 -3.73 12.13 -37.66
CA HIS A 625 -2.71 13.00 -37.08
C HIS A 625 -2.57 14.34 -37.83
N SER A 626 -2.68 14.30 -39.16
CA SER A 626 -2.61 15.51 -40.01
C SER A 626 -3.69 16.57 -39.71
N HIS A 627 -4.82 16.18 -39.13
CA HIS A 627 -5.95 17.09 -38.86
C HIS A 627 -6.07 17.45 -37.37
N HIS A 628 -5.30 16.82 -36.48
CA HIS A 628 -5.40 17.06 -35.04
C HIS A 628 -5.19 18.53 -34.67
N TYR A 629 -4.15 19.16 -35.22
CA TYR A 629 -3.82 20.55 -34.93
C TYR A 629 -4.97 21.51 -35.28
N GLN A 630 -5.53 21.39 -36.48
CA GLN A 630 -6.58 22.27 -36.98
C GLN A 630 -7.88 22.09 -36.19
N ASN A 631 -8.24 20.84 -35.90
CA ASN A 631 -9.45 20.52 -35.14
C ASN A 631 -9.33 20.97 -33.68
N ALA A 632 -8.17 20.74 -33.05
CA ALA A 632 -7.90 21.18 -31.68
C ALA A 632 -7.92 22.70 -31.58
N LEU A 633 -7.29 23.40 -32.54
CA LEU A 633 -7.29 24.86 -32.59
C LEU A 633 -8.72 25.41 -32.76
N LEU A 634 -9.52 24.84 -33.66
CA LEU A 634 -10.93 25.20 -33.86
C LEU A 634 -11.77 25.02 -32.58
N CYS A 635 -11.54 23.94 -31.82
CA CYS A 635 -12.20 23.71 -30.54
C CYS A 635 -11.79 24.72 -29.47
N LEU A 636 -10.49 24.96 -29.31
CA LEU A 636 -9.97 25.94 -28.36
C LEU A 636 -10.44 27.36 -28.72
N GLU A 637 -10.43 27.73 -30.00
CA GLU A 637 -10.91 29.03 -30.49
C GLU A 637 -12.37 29.28 -30.14
N ALA A 638 -13.22 28.27 -30.23
CA ALA A 638 -14.62 28.35 -29.86
C ALA A 638 -14.89 28.25 -28.34
N GLY A 639 -13.85 28.13 -27.51
CA GLY A 639 -14.00 28.12 -26.05
C GLY A 639 -14.30 26.75 -25.46
N LYS A 640 -13.98 25.65 -26.15
CA LYS A 640 -14.21 24.27 -25.67
C LYS A 640 -12.94 23.64 -25.12
N ASN A 641 -13.10 22.80 -24.10
CA ASN A 641 -12.01 21.95 -23.61
C ASN A 641 -11.72 20.83 -24.61
N VAL A 642 -10.46 20.40 -24.70
CA VAL A 642 -10.01 19.45 -25.72
C VAL A 642 -9.26 18.28 -25.10
N LEU A 643 -9.68 17.07 -25.46
CA LEU A 643 -8.91 15.84 -25.33
C LEU A 643 -8.57 15.33 -26.73
N CYS A 644 -7.30 15.25 -27.09
CA CYS A 644 -6.90 14.92 -28.47
C CYS A 644 -6.10 13.61 -28.53
N GLU A 645 -6.47 12.72 -29.46
CA GLU A 645 -5.79 11.43 -29.67
C GLU A 645 -4.31 11.60 -30.03
N LYS A 646 -3.51 10.61 -29.64
CA LYS A 646 -2.05 10.64 -29.74
C LYS A 646 -1.53 10.28 -31.15
N ALA A 647 -0.48 10.92 -31.65
CA ALA A 647 0.11 12.15 -31.16
C ALA A 647 -0.83 13.33 -31.52
N PHE A 648 -1.07 14.23 -30.58
CA PHE A 648 -2.03 15.32 -30.80
C PHE A 648 -1.54 16.42 -31.77
N THR A 649 -0.27 16.39 -32.21
CA THR A 649 0.29 17.26 -33.26
C THR A 649 1.37 16.55 -34.07
N VAL A 650 1.76 17.12 -35.21
CA VAL A 650 2.79 16.54 -36.10
C VAL A 650 4.19 17.07 -35.79
N ASN A 651 4.30 18.27 -35.22
CA ASN A 651 5.58 18.88 -34.82
C ASN A 651 5.47 19.68 -33.51
N ALA A 652 6.62 20.03 -32.92
CA ALA A 652 6.68 20.77 -31.67
C ALA A 652 6.14 22.20 -31.78
N SER A 653 6.24 22.84 -32.96
CA SER A 653 5.70 24.19 -33.18
C SER A 653 4.18 24.24 -33.07
N GLN A 654 3.47 23.25 -33.64
CA GLN A 654 2.03 23.09 -33.51
C GLN A 654 1.65 22.84 -32.04
N ALA A 655 2.37 21.95 -31.34
CA ALA A 655 2.13 21.66 -29.93
C ALA A 655 2.23 22.94 -29.08
N LYS A 656 3.32 23.70 -29.24
CA LYS A 656 3.53 24.99 -28.53
C LYS A 656 2.39 25.97 -28.78
N LYS A 657 1.91 26.06 -30.02
CA LYS A 657 0.82 26.98 -30.37
C LYS A 657 -0.52 26.57 -29.74
N LEU A 658 -0.83 25.27 -29.70
CA LEU A 658 -2.04 24.78 -29.01
C LEU A 658 -1.95 25.05 -27.49
N VAL A 659 -0.80 24.76 -26.87
CA VAL A 659 -0.57 25.02 -25.44
C VAL A 659 -0.71 26.50 -25.11
N GLN A 660 -0.13 27.38 -25.94
CA GLN A 660 -0.28 28.83 -25.78
C GLN A 660 -1.75 29.24 -25.87
N THR A 661 -2.47 28.77 -26.88
CA THR A 661 -3.88 29.13 -27.11
C THR A 661 -4.77 28.62 -25.96
N ALA A 662 -4.54 27.41 -25.46
CA ALA A 662 -5.26 26.86 -24.32
C ALA A 662 -5.00 27.66 -23.03
N ARG A 663 -3.75 28.07 -22.79
CA ARG A 663 -3.38 28.93 -21.65
C ARG A 663 -4.00 30.33 -21.77
N GLU A 664 -3.96 30.95 -22.95
CA GLU A 664 -4.56 32.27 -23.21
C GLU A 664 -6.08 32.27 -23.00
N LYS A 665 -6.77 31.22 -23.43
CA LYS A 665 -8.22 31.07 -23.27
C LYS A 665 -8.64 30.42 -21.96
N ASN A 666 -7.68 30.02 -21.11
CA ASN A 666 -7.91 29.34 -19.85
C ASN A 666 -8.77 28.06 -19.98
N LEU A 667 -8.48 27.24 -21.00
CA LEU A 667 -9.19 26.00 -21.33
C LEU A 667 -8.36 24.77 -20.94
N PHE A 668 -9.04 23.66 -20.71
CA PHE A 668 -8.39 22.36 -20.50
C PHE A 668 -7.92 21.78 -21.84
N LEU A 669 -6.66 21.33 -21.88
CA LEU A 669 -6.06 20.63 -23.00
C LEU A 669 -5.30 19.42 -22.47
N MET A 670 -5.51 18.25 -23.08
CA MET A 670 -4.79 17.03 -22.73
C MET A 670 -4.56 16.15 -23.97
N GLU A 671 -3.39 15.52 -24.04
CA GLU A 671 -3.08 14.47 -25.01
C GLU A 671 -3.64 13.12 -24.50
N ALA A 672 -4.39 12.42 -25.35
CA ALA A 672 -5.01 11.14 -24.98
C ALA A 672 -4.03 9.98 -25.21
N VAL A 673 -3.22 9.72 -24.19
CA VAL A 673 -2.35 8.53 -24.10
C VAL A 673 -2.85 7.63 -22.96
N TRP A 674 -3.85 6.80 -23.24
CA TRP A 674 -4.55 6.00 -22.21
C TRP A 674 -3.62 5.13 -21.35
N THR A 675 -2.52 4.63 -21.92
CA THR A 675 -1.53 3.81 -21.20
C THR A 675 -1.01 4.51 -19.94
N ARG A 676 -0.92 5.84 -19.94
CA ARG A 676 -0.41 6.62 -18.80
C ARG A 676 -1.35 6.55 -17.58
N TYR A 677 -2.65 6.36 -17.80
CA TYR A 677 -3.68 6.40 -16.76
C TYR A 677 -4.06 5.02 -16.23
N PHE A 678 -3.47 3.95 -16.77
CA PHE A 678 -3.72 2.60 -16.26
C PHE A 678 -3.23 2.46 -14.81
N PRO A 679 -3.96 1.70 -13.96
CA PRO A 679 -3.52 1.39 -12.60
C PRO A 679 -2.12 0.77 -12.55
N LEU A 680 -1.77 -0.02 -13.58
CA LEU A 680 -0.45 -0.59 -13.78
C LEU A 680 0.63 0.50 -13.89
N SER A 681 0.43 1.51 -14.73
CA SER A 681 1.38 2.60 -14.94
C SER A 681 1.52 3.47 -13.69
N VAL A 682 0.41 3.70 -12.96
CA VAL A 682 0.43 4.36 -11.64
C VAL A 682 1.28 3.56 -10.66
N TYR A 683 1.10 2.23 -10.60
CA TYR A 683 1.91 1.35 -9.76
C TYR A 683 3.41 1.42 -10.09
N VAL A 684 3.78 1.44 -11.37
CA VAL A 684 5.18 1.58 -11.78
C VAL A 684 5.76 2.92 -11.30
N ARG A 685 5.03 4.03 -11.49
CA ARG A 685 5.47 5.35 -11.01
C ARG A 685 5.60 5.41 -9.49
N GLU A 686 4.66 4.81 -8.76
CA GLU A 686 4.71 4.72 -7.30
C GLU A 686 5.89 3.86 -6.82
N ALA A 687 6.18 2.74 -7.49
CA ALA A 687 7.31 1.88 -7.16
C ALA A 687 8.66 2.60 -7.37
N ILE A 688 8.77 3.42 -8.42
CA ILE A 688 9.94 4.27 -8.66
C ILE A 688 10.03 5.37 -7.59
N SER A 689 8.94 6.12 -7.39
CA SER A 689 8.91 7.29 -6.50
C SER A 689 9.08 6.93 -5.02
N SER A 690 8.62 5.74 -4.61
CA SER A 690 8.84 5.19 -3.26
C SER A 690 10.27 4.69 -3.02
N GLY A 691 11.13 4.68 -4.05
CA GLY A 691 12.52 4.24 -3.95
C GLY A 691 12.71 2.73 -3.86
N ARG A 692 11.67 1.92 -4.15
CA ARG A 692 11.77 0.44 -4.14
C ARG A 692 12.80 -0.07 -5.14
N LEU A 693 12.88 0.54 -6.32
CA LEU A 693 13.87 0.25 -7.36
C LEU A 693 15.25 0.89 -7.10
N GLY A 694 15.37 1.72 -6.06
CA GLY A 694 16.51 2.62 -5.91
C GLY A 694 16.52 3.69 -6.99
N HIS A 695 17.69 4.06 -7.47
CA HIS A 695 17.84 5.02 -8.57
C HIS A 695 17.67 4.28 -9.90
N VAL A 696 16.73 4.72 -10.74
CA VAL A 696 16.58 4.17 -12.10
C VAL A 696 17.78 4.61 -12.92
N VAL A 697 18.48 3.65 -13.53
CA VAL A 697 19.69 3.88 -14.32
C VAL A 697 19.40 3.71 -15.80
N ARG A 698 18.56 2.72 -16.15
CA ARG A 698 18.28 2.37 -17.54
C ARG A 698 16.83 2.00 -17.77
N VAL A 699 16.26 2.48 -18.88
CA VAL A 699 14.94 2.05 -19.35
C VAL A 699 15.02 1.58 -20.78
N PHE A 700 14.46 0.41 -21.05
CA PHE A 700 14.26 -0.11 -22.40
C PHE A 700 12.75 -0.20 -22.65
N ALA A 701 12.26 0.36 -23.76
CA ALA A 701 10.85 0.29 -24.14
C ALA A 701 10.72 0.02 -25.63
N ASP A 702 10.04 -1.07 -25.98
CA ASP A 702 9.70 -1.42 -27.36
C ASP A 702 8.19 -1.39 -27.58
N ASN A 703 7.76 -0.77 -28.68
CA ASN A 703 6.40 -0.85 -29.18
C ASN A 703 6.45 -0.98 -30.70
N SER A 704 6.52 -2.23 -31.16
CA SER A 704 6.63 -2.59 -32.57
C SER A 704 5.52 -3.57 -32.95
N ARG A 705 5.09 -3.56 -34.21
CA ARG A 705 4.02 -4.44 -34.73
C ARG A 705 4.63 -5.41 -35.75
N ALA A 706 4.23 -6.68 -35.75
CA ALA A 706 4.68 -7.65 -36.75
C ALA A 706 3.75 -7.63 -37.97
N SER A 707 3.77 -6.56 -38.76
CA SER A 707 2.97 -6.43 -39.98
C SER A 707 3.88 -6.34 -41.20
N GLU A 708 3.50 -6.96 -42.31
CA GLU A 708 4.21 -6.78 -43.59
C GLU A 708 3.52 -5.66 -44.37
N PRO A 709 4.11 -4.45 -44.46
CA PRO A 709 3.44 -3.31 -45.07
C PRO A 709 2.98 -3.55 -46.52
N GLU A 710 3.72 -4.36 -47.29
CA GLU A 710 3.39 -4.69 -48.67
C GLU A 710 2.13 -5.54 -48.81
N LYS A 711 1.85 -6.40 -47.83
CA LYS A 711 0.68 -7.30 -47.86
C LYS A 711 -0.53 -6.65 -47.21
N VAL A 712 -0.33 -5.98 -46.08
CA VAL A 712 -1.43 -5.41 -45.28
C VAL A 712 -1.91 -4.08 -45.88
N TRP A 713 -1.01 -3.31 -46.51
CA TRP A 713 -1.30 -1.96 -47.03
C TRP A 713 -0.87 -1.78 -48.48
N ALA A 714 -1.19 -2.76 -49.34
CA ALA A 714 -0.84 -2.74 -50.75
C ALA A 714 -1.27 -1.46 -51.50
N ASP A 715 -2.38 -0.84 -51.08
CA ASP A 715 -2.94 0.36 -51.72
C ASP A 715 -2.19 1.65 -51.37
N GLY A 716 -1.24 1.64 -50.42
CA GLY A 716 -0.46 2.82 -50.00
C GLY A 716 -1.26 3.94 -49.31
N LYS A 717 -2.59 3.80 -49.21
CA LYS A 717 -3.50 4.80 -48.64
C LYS A 717 -3.67 4.71 -47.13
N HIS A 718 -3.17 3.66 -46.50
CA HIS A 718 -3.36 3.43 -45.06
C HIS A 718 -2.57 4.46 -44.23
N ARG A 719 -3.14 4.88 -43.09
CA ARG A 719 -2.57 5.91 -42.21
C ARG A 719 -1.12 5.66 -41.78
N MET A 720 -0.70 4.40 -41.68
CA MET A 720 0.67 4.05 -41.27
C MET A 720 1.72 4.28 -42.37
N VAL A 721 1.32 4.24 -43.64
CA VAL A 721 2.26 4.34 -44.78
C VAL A 721 2.10 5.63 -45.57
N ASN A 722 0.99 6.35 -45.40
CA ASN A 722 0.69 7.55 -46.16
C ASN A 722 1.28 8.82 -45.51
N PRO A 723 2.24 9.51 -46.17
CA PRO A 723 2.84 10.74 -45.63
C PRO A 723 1.84 11.90 -45.54
N ASP A 724 0.80 11.94 -46.38
CA ASP A 724 -0.25 12.97 -46.34
C ASP A 724 -1.17 12.86 -45.11
N LEU A 725 -1.10 11.73 -44.41
CA LEU A 725 -1.80 11.50 -43.15
C LEU A 725 -0.86 11.55 -41.94
N ALA A 726 0.36 12.06 -42.13
CA ALA A 726 1.46 12.00 -41.17
C ALA A 726 1.78 10.56 -40.72
N GLY A 727 1.79 9.62 -41.67
CA GLY A 727 2.08 8.22 -41.41
C GLY A 727 3.54 7.95 -41.03
N GLY A 728 3.75 6.84 -40.31
CA GLY A 728 5.06 6.43 -39.82
C GLY A 728 4.97 5.67 -38.51
N ALA A 729 5.98 4.85 -38.21
CA ALA A 729 6.04 4.12 -36.94
C ALA A 729 6.27 5.08 -35.76
N LEU A 730 7.02 6.16 -35.95
CA LEU A 730 7.44 7.09 -34.91
C LEU A 730 6.25 7.81 -34.26
N LEU A 731 5.38 8.44 -35.06
CA LEU A 731 4.21 9.16 -34.56
C LEU A 731 3.12 8.21 -34.05
N ASP A 732 2.84 7.10 -34.75
CA ASP A 732 1.73 6.22 -34.36
C ASP A 732 2.12 5.25 -33.22
N LEU A 733 3.29 4.61 -33.29
CA LEU A 733 3.71 3.58 -32.34
C LEU A 733 4.78 4.06 -31.36
N GLY A 734 5.74 4.87 -31.82
CA GLY A 734 6.90 5.33 -31.05
C GLY A 734 6.54 6.19 -29.85
N ILE A 735 5.42 6.90 -29.90
CA ILE A 735 4.87 7.67 -28.78
C ILE A 735 4.67 6.81 -27.52
N TYR A 736 4.30 5.53 -27.64
CA TYR A 736 4.14 4.65 -26.48
C TYR A 736 5.48 4.29 -25.84
N SER A 737 6.49 3.98 -26.67
CA SER A 737 7.85 3.71 -26.19
C SER A 737 8.43 4.94 -25.48
N LEU A 738 8.24 6.13 -26.06
CA LEU A 738 8.65 7.39 -25.46
C LEU A 738 7.87 7.67 -24.17
N THR A 739 6.55 7.43 -24.13
CA THR A 739 5.74 7.60 -22.93
C THR A 739 6.26 6.74 -21.78
N TRP A 740 6.65 5.48 -22.04
CA TRP A 740 7.28 4.62 -21.02
C TRP A 740 8.62 5.17 -20.52
N VAL A 741 9.44 5.73 -21.40
CA VAL A 741 10.70 6.37 -21.01
C VAL A 741 10.45 7.63 -20.18
N PHE A 742 9.60 8.54 -20.65
CA PHE A 742 9.34 9.81 -19.98
C PHE A 742 8.64 9.61 -18.64
N GLN A 743 7.61 8.75 -18.56
CA GLN A 743 6.91 8.54 -17.30
C GLN A 743 7.78 7.90 -16.21
N THR A 744 8.88 7.23 -16.58
CA THR A 744 9.76 6.52 -15.65
C THR A 744 11.02 7.31 -15.30
N LEU A 745 11.59 8.05 -16.26
CA LEU A 745 12.82 8.83 -16.08
C LEU A 745 12.59 10.32 -15.90
N TYR A 746 11.53 10.91 -16.45
CA TYR A 746 11.29 12.36 -16.43
C TYR A 746 10.21 12.74 -15.41
N THR A 747 9.01 12.16 -15.51
CA THR A 747 7.85 12.53 -14.66
C THR A 747 8.08 12.20 -13.17
N THR A 748 8.80 11.12 -12.87
CA THR A 748 9.14 10.67 -11.51
C THR A 748 10.18 11.57 -10.83
N GLN A 749 10.86 12.43 -11.57
CA GLN A 749 11.77 13.41 -11.00
C GLN A 749 11.00 14.61 -10.44
N ALA A 750 11.58 15.24 -9.41
CA ALA A 750 11.10 16.51 -8.89
C ALA A 750 11.12 17.57 -10.01
N PRO A 751 10.10 18.45 -10.10
CA PRO A 751 9.99 19.43 -11.19
C PRO A 751 11.24 20.29 -11.40
N ALA A 752 11.96 20.64 -10.33
CA ALA A 752 13.19 21.44 -10.40
C ALA A 752 14.38 20.72 -11.10
N ASN A 753 14.35 19.39 -11.16
CA ASN A 753 15.44 18.59 -11.71
C ASN A 753 15.16 18.11 -13.14
N ARG A 754 13.96 18.41 -13.67
CA ARG A 754 13.55 17.99 -15.01
C ARG A 754 14.35 18.75 -16.06
N GLN A 755 15.21 18.04 -16.78
CA GLN A 755 16.01 18.57 -17.88
C GLN A 755 15.71 17.81 -19.18
N PRO A 756 15.80 18.48 -20.34
CA PRO A 756 15.58 17.84 -21.63
C PRO A 756 16.67 16.79 -21.91
N PRO A 757 16.32 15.64 -22.50
CA PRO A 757 17.29 14.60 -22.83
C PRO A 757 18.14 14.97 -24.06
N LYS A 758 19.37 14.45 -24.11
CA LYS A 758 20.16 14.39 -25.34
C LYS A 758 19.69 13.19 -26.16
N VAL A 759 19.46 13.41 -27.46
CA VAL A 759 18.85 12.42 -28.36
C VAL A 759 19.86 11.97 -29.42
N VAL A 760 20.03 10.66 -29.57
CA VAL A 760 20.75 10.03 -30.69
C VAL A 760 19.84 8.96 -31.27
N SER A 761 19.68 8.91 -32.59
CA SER A 761 18.74 7.98 -33.21
C SER A 761 19.26 7.30 -34.47
N SER A 762 18.60 6.20 -34.84
CA SER A 762 18.78 5.49 -36.10
C SER A 762 17.41 5.18 -36.69
N MET A 763 17.18 5.56 -37.94
CA MET A 763 15.91 5.39 -38.65
C MET A 763 16.09 4.66 -39.98
N VAL A 764 15.24 3.68 -40.22
CA VAL A 764 15.05 3.03 -41.52
C VAL A 764 13.75 3.52 -42.13
N LYS A 765 13.79 4.01 -43.37
CA LYS A 765 12.62 4.50 -44.10
C LYS A 765 12.00 3.39 -44.94
N TYR A 766 10.68 3.36 -45.03
CA TYR A 766 9.93 2.46 -45.89
C TYR A 766 10.12 2.90 -47.35
N PRO A 767 10.70 2.08 -48.25
CA PRO A 767 11.08 2.54 -49.58
C PRO A 767 9.95 3.10 -50.45
N PRO A 768 8.71 2.55 -50.44
CA PRO A 768 7.63 3.03 -51.32
C PRO A 768 7.10 4.43 -51.03
N THR A 769 7.06 4.85 -49.76
CA THR A 769 6.45 6.15 -49.38
C THR A 769 7.42 7.08 -48.63
N GLY A 770 8.60 6.58 -48.24
CA GLY A 770 9.62 7.36 -47.55
C GLY A 770 9.34 7.65 -46.08
N VAL A 771 8.20 7.18 -45.53
CA VAL A 771 7.88 7.28 -44.11
C VAL A 771 8.81 6.41 -43.26
N ASP A 772 8.91 6.69 -41.96
CA ASP A 772 9.75 5.89 -41.09
C ASP A 772 9.12 4.50 -40.83
N GLU A 773 9.91 3.45 -41.07
CA GLU A 773 9.51 2.05 -40.92
C GLU A 773 9.93 1.48 -39.56
N THR A 774 11.18 1.74 -39.17
CA THR A 774 11.77 1.28 -37.91
C THR A 774 12.68 2.37 -37.38
N THR A 775 12.47 2.75 -36.12
CA THR A 775 13.19 3.84 -35.47
C THR A 775 13.67 3.38 -34.09
N THR A 776 14.97 3.55 -33.83
CA THR A 776 15.59 3.33 -32.52
C THR A 776 16.13 4.66 -32.00
N ILE A 777 15.75 5.01 -30.78
CA ILE A 777 16.09 6.27 -30.14
C ILE A 777 16.83 5.97 -28.84
N ILE A 778 18.02 6.55 -28.68
CA ILE A 778 18.82 6.52 -27.46
C ILE A 778 18.69 7.90 -26.81
N LEU A 779 18.17 7.93 -25.60
CA LEU A 779 17.93 9.14 -24.82
C LEU A 779 18.86 9.14 -23.61
N THR A 780 19.53 10.26 -23.39
CA THR A 780 20.37 10.46 -22.20
C THR A 780 19.80 11.63 -21.40
N PHE A 781 19.25 11.33 -20.23
CA PHE A 781 18.69 12.31 -19.31
C PHE A 781 19.78 12.77 -18.34
N PRO A 782 20.14 14.07 -18.35
CA PRO A 782 21.13 14.60 -17.41
C PRO A 782 20.64 14.45 -15.98
N ARG A 783 21.54 14.06 -15.08
CA ARG A 783 21.28 13.99 -13.65
C ARG A 783 22.51 14.39 -12.86
N ASP A 784 22.29 14.94 -11.67
CA ASP A 784 23.35 15.31 -10.74
C ASP A 784 24.32 14.13 -10.51
N PRO A 785 25.65 14.30 -10.71
CA PRO A 785 26.67 13.28 -10.51
C PRO A 785 26.59 12.58 -9.14
N GLU A 786 26.17 13.30 -8.09
CA GLU A 786 26.04 12.73 -6.74
C GLU A 786 24.93 11.66 -6.63
N GLN A 787 24.02 11.60 -7.61
CA GLN A 787 22.89 10.65 -7.64
C GLN A 787 23.06 9.49 -8.63
N GLY A 788 24.27 9.28 -9.15
CA GLY A 788 24.61 8.14 -10.02
C GLY A 788 24.81 8.47 -11.50
N GLY A 789 24.94 9.75 -11.86
CA GLY A 789 25.21 10.19 -13.23
C GLY A 789 24.01 10.10 -14.17
N ASP A 790 24.27 10.32 -15.47
CA ASP A 790 23.26 10.34 -16.52
C ASP A 790 22.44 9.04 -16.59
N MET A 791 21.14 9.17 -16.84
CA MET A 791 20.24 8.03 -17.04
C MET A 791 20.08 7.76 -18.53
N HIS A 792 20.14 6.48 -18.91
CA HIS A 792 20.04 6.09 -20.30
C HIS A 792 18.70 5.42 -20.60
N ALA A 793 18.10 5.76 -21.73
CA ALA A 793 16.93 5.09 -22.23
C ALA A 793 17.10 4.68 -23.68
N VAL A 794 16.48 3.55 -24.03
CA VAL A 794 16.38 3.06 -25.41
C VAL A 794 14.89 2.87 -25.70
N ALA A 795 14.38 3.63 -26.65
CA ALA A 795 13.02 3.51 -27.17
C ALA A 795 13.08 2.98 -28.61
N THR A 796 12.42 1.86 -28.87
CA THR A 796 12.33 1.26 -30.21
C THR A 796 10.90 1.20 -30.69
N THR A 797 10.73 1.33 -31.99
CA THR A 797 9.45 1.12 -32.68
C THR A 797 9.69 0.66 -34.11
N GLY A 798 8.77 -0.15 -34.64
CA GLY A 798 8.87 -0.67 -35.99
C GLY A 798 7.59 -1.30 -36.51
N MET A 799 7.45 -1.35 -37.83
CA MET A 799 6.28 -1.92 -38.52
C MET A 799 6.39 -3.41 -38.82
N ARG A 800 7.61 -3.97 -38.93
CA ARG A 800 7.86 -5.39 -39.27
C ARG A 800 8.22 -6.27 -38.08
N THR A 801 8.78 -5.66 -37.05
CA THR A 801 9.26 -6.35 -35.85
C THR A 801 8.21 -6.30 -34.75
N SER A 802 8.14 -7.31 -33.88
CA SER A 802 7.28 -7.27 -32.69
C SER A 802 8.00 -7.88 -31.51
N SER A 803 7.86 -7.25 -30.35
CA SER A 803 8.21 -7.83 -29.05
C SER A 803 7.26 -8.96 -28.62
N ASP A 804 6.15 -9.17 -29.34
CA ASP A 804 5.14 -10.19 -29.07
C ASP A 804 4.63 -10.81 -30.38
N ILE A 805 5.33 -11.83 -30.86
CA ILE A 805 5.03 -12.45 -32.16
C ILE A 805 3.80 -13.36 -32.06
N ASP A 806 3.60 -14.02 -30.92
CA ASP A 806 2.50 -14.97 -30.72
C ASP A 806 1.27 -14.36 -30.05
N GLY A 807 1.34 -13.09 -29.64
CA GLY A 807 0.26 -12.37 -28.96
C GLY A 807 -0.02 -12.90 -27.55
N LYS A 808 0.91 -13.68 -26.98
CA LYS A 808 0.79 -14.31 -25.66
C LYS A 808 1.87 -13.83 -24.69
N GLY A 809 2.78 -12.97 -25.14
CA GLY A 809 3.88 -12.43 -24.34
C GLY A 809 5.00 -13.43 -24.07
N THR A 810 5.16 -14.45 -24.92
CA THR A 810 6.16 -15.52 -24.73
C THR A 810 7.59 -15.02 -24.96
N SER A 811 7.77 -14.02 -25.82
CA SER A 811 9.07 -13.43 -26.18
C SER A 811 9.73 -12.61 -25.05
N GLY A 812 9.02 -12.36 -23.95
CA GLY A 812 9.51 -11.61 -22.79
C GLY A 812 8.88 -10.22 -22.64
N PRO A 813 9.40 -9.41 -21.72
CA PRO A 813 8.84 -8.08 -21.45
C PRO A 813 9.21 -7.06 -22.54
N ALA A 814 8.23 -6.24 -22.94
CA ALA A 814 8.41 -5.15 -23.89
C ALA A 814 9.06 -3.91 -23.25
N VAL A 815 8.83 -3.70 -21.95
CA VAL A 815 9.44 -2.60 -21.19
C VAL A 815 10.21 -3.16 -20.00
N ARG A 816 11.46 -2.70 -19.84
CA ARG A 816 12.33 -3.05 -18.72
C ARG A 816 12.86 -1.79 -18.07
N ILE A 817 12.58 -1.61 -16.79
CA ILE A 817 12.96 -0.45 -16.00
C ILE A 817 13.95 -0.93 -14.95
N GLN A 818 15.21 -0.56 -15.10
CA GLN A 818 16.31 -1.05 -14.27
C GLN A 818 16.80 0.04 -13.33
N GLY A 819 16.75 -0.26 -12.04
CA GLY A 819 17.31 0.57 -10.99
C GLY A 819 18.38 -0.14 -10.18
N THR A 820 19.03 0.60 -9.29
CA THR A 820 20.16 0.10 -8.49
C THR A 820 19.77 -1.01 -7.49
N LYS A 821 18.49 -1.13 -7.13
CA LYS A 821 17.98 -2.13 -6.16
C LYS A 821 17.06 -3.18 -6.79
N GLY A 822 16.83 -3.12 -8.09
CA GLY A 822 15.94 -4.06 -8.76
C GLY A 822 15.52 -3.64 -10.16
N GLU A 823 14.60 -4.40 -10.74
CA GLU A 823 14.05 -4.19 -12.07
C GLU A 823 12.53 -4.41 -12.08
N ILE A 824 11.80 -3.56 -12.81
CA ILE A 824 10.40 -3.80 -13.21
C ILE A 824 10.36 -4.21 -14.67
N GLN A 825 9.60 -5.26 -14.95
CA GLN A 825 9.31 -5.78 -16.28
C GLN A 825 7.82 -5.61 -16.56
N VAL A 826 7.49 -5.08 -17.74
CA VAL A 826 6.12 -4.92 -18.24
C VAL A 826 5.98 -5.75 -19.52
N TRP A 827 4.95 -6.58 -19.57
CA TRP A 827 4.68 -7.44 -20.72
C TRP A 827 3.97 -6.68 -21.85
N PRO A 828 4.19 -7.09 -23.11
CA PRO A 828 3.49 -6.54 -24.25
C PRO A 828 1.96 -6.79 -24.20
N PRO A 829 1.18 -6.03 -24.97
CA PRO A 829 1.60 -4.89 -25.79
C PRO A 829 1.82 -3.62 -24.95
N ALA A 830 2.82 -2.79 -25.31
CA ALA A 830 3.20 -1.61 -24.51
C ALA A 830 2.09 -0.55 -24.40
N TYR A 831 1.17 -0.48 -25.37
CA TYR A 831 0.00 0.40 -25.34
C TYR A 831 -1.14 -0.11 -24.45
N ARG A 832 -1.19 -1.41 -24.13
CA ARG A 832 -2.20 -2.02 -23.24
C ARG A 832 -1.59 -3.17 -22.42
N PRO A 833 -0.68 -2.87 -21.48
CA PRO A 833 -0.06 -3.91 -20.68
C PRO A 833 -1.02 -4.44 -19.61
N THR A 834 -0.99 -5.74 -19.36
CA THR A 834 -1.83 -6.41 -18.34
C THR A 834 -1.01 -7.09 -17.25
N LYS A 835 0.31 -7.21 -17.42
CA LYS A 835 1.17 -7.93 -16.47
C LYS A 835 2.45 -7.17 -16.18
N THR A 836 2.82 -7.17 -14.90
CA THR A 836 4.09 -6.62 -14.40
C THR A 836 4.77 -7.61 -13.49
N ARG A 837 6.10 -7.64 -13.54
CA ARG A 837 6.97 -8.36 -12.60
C ARG A 837 7.96 -7.38 -12.00
N LEU A 838 8.01 -7.30 -10.67
CA LEU A 838 9.05 -6.59 -9.94
C LEU A 838 10.06 -7.62 -9.42
N ILE A 839 11.34 -7.40 -9.67
CA ILE A 839 12.45 -8.24 -9.21
C ILE A 839 13.38 -7.35 -8.40
N LEU A 840 13.57 -7.63 -7.11
CA LEU A 840 14.48 -6.89 -6.24
C LEU A 840 15.78 -7.66 -6.02
N THR A 841 16.87 -6.96 -5.71
CA THR A 841 18.19 -7.56 -5.46
C THR A 841 18.24 -8.45 -4.22
N ASP A 842 17.25 -8.36 -3.33
CA ASP A 842 17.10 -9.23 -2.15
C ASP A 842 16.48 -10.60 -2.48
N GLY A 843 16.16 -10.86 -3.76
CA GLY A 843 15.53 -12.09 -4.24
C GLY A 843 14.01 -12.04 -4.27
N THR A 844 13.38 -10.96 -3.80
CA THR A 844 11.93 -10.80 -3.85
C THR A 844 11.44 -10.64 -5.28
N THR A 845 10.51 -11.49 -5.71
CA THR A 845 9.83 -11.38 -7.00
C THR A 845 8.33 -11.20 -6.77
N GLU A 846 7.75 -10.13 -7.33
CA GLU A 846 6.31 -9.85 -7.28
C GLU A 846 5.71 -9.86 -8.68
N ASP A 847 4.91 -10.87 -8.99
CA ASP A 847 4.11 -10.95 -10.21
C ASP A 847 2.71 -10.38 -9.96
N LYS A 848 2.29 -9.41 -10.77
CA LYS A 848 0.95 -8.82 -10.72
C LYS A 848 0.30 -8.85 -12.10
N GLU A 849 -0.94 -9.30 -12.11
CA GLU A 849 -1.83 -9.27 -13.27
C GLU A 849 -2.94 -8.25 -13.02
N TRP A 850 -3.18 -7.41 -14.01
CA TRP A 850 -4.06 -6.24 -13.95
C TRP A 850 -5.27 -6.52 -14.83
N THR A 851 -6.42 -6.72 -14.21
CA THR A 851 -7.68 -6.97 -14.91
C THR A 851 -8.25 -5.67 -15.45
N GLN A 852 -8.73 -5.69 -16.69
CA GLN A 852 -9.47 -4.56 -17.26
C GLN A 852 -10.95 -4.67 -16.87
N PRO A 853 -11.49 -3.73 -16.08
CA PRO A 853 -12.89 -3.78 -15.67
C PRO A 853 -13.82 -3.56 -16.87
N GLY A 854 -15.05 -4.05 -16.73
CA GLY A 854 -16.12 -3.93 -17.71
C GLY A 854 -17.40 -4.59 -17.18
N PRO A 855 -18.44 -4.74 -18.01
CA PRO A 855 -19.72 -5.31 -17.61
C PRO A 855 -19.68 -6.81 -17.25
N GLY A 856 -18.56 -7.49 -17.46
CA GLY A 856 -18.33 -8.88 -17.05
C GLY A 856 -18.84 -9.93 -18.04
N LYS A 857 -18.40 -11.18 -17.84
CA LYS A 857 -18.74 -12.32 -18.70
C LYS A 857 -20.24 -12.64 -18.68
N GLY A 858 -20.85 -12.86 -19.84
CA GLY A 858 -22.30 -13.09 -19.99
C GLY A 858 -23.11 -11.82 -20.26
N SER A 859 -22.46 -10.68 -20.48
CA SER A 859 -23.11 -9.40 -20.82
C SER A 859 -23.43 -9.26 -22.31
N GLY A 860 -22.89 -10.12 -23.18
CA GLY A 860 -22.96 -9.98 -24.63
C GLY A 860 -22.26 -8.72 -25.16
N TRP A 861 -21.47 -8.04 -24.31
CA TRP A 861 -20.77 -6.81 -24.64
C TRP A 861 -19.31 -7.11 -24.95
N PHE A 862 -18.82 -6.58 -26.07
CA PHE A 862 -17.45 -6.74 -26.52
C PHE A 862 -16.87 -5.38 -26.86
N ASN A 863 -15.63 -5.16 -26.42
CA ASN A 863 -14.83 -4.02 -26.84
C ASN A 863 -13.45 -4.49 -27.29
N GLY A 864 -12.82 -3.72 -28.15
CA GLY A 864 -11.57 -4.11 -28.80
C GLY A 864 -11.14 -3.05 -29.79
N PHE A 865 -9.92 -3.17 -30.29
CA PHE A 865 -9.35 -2.24 -31.26
C PHE A 865 -8.81 -3.01 -32.47
N GLY A 866 -9.20 -2.60 -33.68
CA GLY A 866 -8.88 -3.31 -34.91
C GLY A 866 -9.44 -4.73 -34.93
N ASP A 867 -8.65 -5.71 -35.38
CA ASP A 867 -9.05 -7.13 -35.47
C ASP A 867 -8.98 -7.87 -34.11
N ALA A 868 -8.52 -7.21 -33.05
CA ALA A 868 -8.35 -7.80 -31.72
C ALA A 868 -9.51 -7.41 -30.78
N MET A 869 -10.49 -8.31 -30.65
CA MET A 869 -11.57 -8.22 -29.66
C MET A 869 -11.09 -8.71 -28.28
N ASN A 870 -11.40 -7.96 -27.22
CA ASN A 870 -11.14 -8.40 -25.86
C ASN A 870 -12.11 -9.53 -25.46
N ALA A 871 -11.81 -10.18 -24.33
CA ALA A 871 -12.75 -11.14 -23.75
C ALA A 871 -14.10 -10.46 -23.42
N GLU A 872 -15.17 -11.23 -23.48
CA GLU A 872 -16.52 -10.73 -23.24
C GLU A 872 -16.62 -10.01 -21.89
N GLY A 873 -17.13 -8.78 -21.93
CA GLY A 873 -17.32 -7.95 -20.75
C GLY A 873 -16.06 -7.27 -20.20
N GLU A 874 -14.93 -7.30 -20.92
CA GLU A 874 -13.72 -6.56 -20.57
C GLU A 874 -13.57 -5.27 -21.39
N GLY A 875 -13.38 -4.14 -20.72
CA GLY A 875 -13.10 -2.87 -21.37
C GLY A 875 -11.69 -2.79 -21.98
N HIS A 876 -11.46 -1.78 -22.80
CA HIS A 876 -10.13 -1.52 -23.36
C HIS A 876 -9.21 -0.85 -22.33
N GLY A 877 -9.76 0.05 -21.52
CA GLY A 877 -9.09 0.84 -20.49
C GLY A 877 -9.09 2.36 -20.78
N MET A 878 -9.72 2.81 -21.87
CA MET A 878 -9.74 4.23 -22.25
C MET A 878 -10.63 5.07 -21.32
N PHE A 879 -11.53 4.45 -20.56
CA PHE A 879 -12.34 5.18 -19.58
C PHE A 879 -11.50 5.81 -18.44
N TRP A 880 -10.27 5.36 -18.16
CA TRP A 880 -9.42 5.98 -17.12
C TRP A 880 -8.87 7.34 -17.53
N GLU A 881 -8.55 7.53 -18.82
CA GLU A 881 -8.18 8.87 -19.32
C GLU A 881 -9.39 9.80 -19.34
N ALA A 882 -10.57 9.29 -19.72
CA ALA A 882 -11.81 10.05 -19.67
C ALA A 882 -12.17 10.46 -18.22
N ASP A 883 -12.01 9.56 -17.25
CA ASP A 883 -12.19 9.87 -15.83
C ASP A 883 -11.26 10.99 -15.35
N GLU A 884 -10.01 10.99 -15.80
CA GLU A 884 -9.05 12.04 -15.45
C GLU A 884 -9.42 13.38 -16.08
N ALA A 885 -9.80 13.40 -17.35
CA ALA A 885 -10.29 14.61 -18.00
C ALA A 885 -11.54 15.16 -17.30
N GLY A 886 -12.46 14.27 -16.92
CA GLY A 886 -13.65 14.61 -16.13
C GLY A 886 -13.32 15.24 -14.79
N ARG A 887 -12.43 14.61 -14.01
CA ARG A 887 -11.96 15.18 -12.73
C ARG A 887 -11.24 16.50 -12.92
N ALA A 888 -10.41 16.63 -13.94
CA ALA A 888 -9.66 17.85 -14.20
C ALA A 888 -10.59 19.04 -14.44
N ILE A 889 -11.64 18.85 -15.24
CA ILE A 889 -12.64 19.90 -15.51
C ILE A 889 -13.40 20.26 -14.22
N VAL A 890 -13.86 19.26 -13.46
CA VAL A 890 -14.60 19.48 -12.20
C VAL A 890 -13.74 20.21 -11.16
N GLU A 891 -12.47 19.87 -11.05
CA GLU A 891 -11.50 20.50 -10.14
C GLU A 891 -10.99 21.86 -10.66
N GLY A 892 -11.33 22.25 -11.90
CA GLY A 892 -10.86 23.46 -12.54
C GLY A 892 -9.40 23.40 -13.04
N ARG A 893 -8.80 22.21 -13.09
CA ARG A 893 -7.46 21.98 -13.66
C ARG A 893 -7.49 22.15 -15.18
N LYS A 894 -6.37 22.61 -15.74
CA LYS A 894 -6.21 22.91 -17.18
C LYS A 894 -5.35 21.89 -17.93
N GLU A 895 -4.79 20.92 -17.20
CA GLU A 895 -4.00 19.82 -17.73
C GLU A 895 -4.20 18.57 -16.87
N GLY A 896 -3.77 17.41 -17.39
CA GLY A 896 -3.88 16.12 -16.72
C GLY A 896 -2.93 16.02 -15.51
N ARG A 897 -3.27 15.19 -14.52
CA ARG A 897 -2.46 15.04 -13.30
C ARG A 897 -1.06 14.47 -13.53
N TYR A 898 -0.92 13.57 -14.50
CA TYR A 898 0.32 12.81 -14.76
C TYR A 898 1.06 13.27 -16.03
N GLU A 899 0.49 14.23 -16.76
CA GLU A 899 1.02 14.75 -18.02
C GLU A 899 0.87 16.26 -18.03
N SER A 900 1.99 16.94 -17.85
CA SER A 900 2.05 18.37 -18.07
C SER A 900 2.15 18.65 -19.56
N LEU A 901 1.52 19.71 -20.04
CA LEU A 901 1.60 20.12 -21.45
C LEU A 901 3.05 20.36 -21.91
N ASP A 902 3.92 20.80 -21.00
CA ASP A 902 5.36 20.99 -21.29
C ASP A 902 6.08 19.65 -21.55
N GLU A 903 5.60 18.54 -20.98
CA GLU A 903 6.15 17.19 -21.23
C GLU A 903 5.76 16.72 -22.64
N SER A 904 4.49 16.91 -23.04
CA SER A 904 4.04 16.59 -24.41
C SER A 904 4.79 17.42 -25.46
N VAL A 905 5.04 18.70 -25.20
CA VAL A 905 5.88 19.54 -26.08
C VAL A 905 7.31 18.98 -26.17
N LEU A 906 7.91 18.60 -25.04
CA LEU A 906 9.26 18.03 -25.01
C LEU A 906 9.35 16.68 -25.76
N ILE A 907 8.33 15.83 -25.65
CA ILE A 907 8.25 14.58 -26.42
C ILE A 907 8.20 14.87 -27.92
N MET A 908 7.43 15.87 -28.35
CA MET A 908 7.40 16.31 -29.74
C MET A 908 8.74 16.91 -30.19
N GLU A 909 9.44 17.66 -29.34
CA GLU A 909 10.80 18.15 -29.65
C GLU A 909 11.80 17.01 -29.84
N VAL A 910 11.67 15.94 -29.04
CA VAL A 910 12.48 14.72 -29.22
C VAL A 910 12.17 14.06 -30.56
N MET A 911 10.90 13.94 -30.94
CA MET A 911 10.52 13.38 -32.24
C MET A 911 11.05 14.25 -33.39
N ASP A 912 10.91 15.58 -33.31
CA ASP A 912 11.44 16.52 -34.32
C ASP A 912 12.96 16.37 -34.48
N GLU A 913 13.69 16.22 -33.38
CA GLU A 913 15.14 15.99 -33.40
C GLU A 913 15.51 14.66 -34.07
N VAL A 914 14.76 13.58 -33.81
CA VAL A 914 14.95 12.28 -34.49
C VAL A 914 14.74 12.40 -36.00
N ARG A 915 13.69 13.12 -36.40
CA ARG A 915 13.37 13.38 -37.82
C ARG A 915 14.44 14.24 -38.49
N ARG A 916 14.93 15.27 -37.79
CA ARG A 916 16.03 16.15 -38.24
C ARG A 916 17.33 15.39 -38.50
N GLN A 917 17.70 14.47 -37.61
CA GLN A 917 18.91 13.64 -37.75
C GLN A 917 18.92 12.78 -39.03
N HIS A 918 17.74 12.47 -39.59
CA HIS A 918 17.58 11.58 -40.74
C HIS A 918 17.02 12.26 -41.99
N GLY A 919 16.94 13.60 -42.00
CA GLY A 919 16.37 14.36 -43.11
C GLY A 919 14.97 13.86 -43.48
N PHE A 920 14.13 13.64 -42.49
CA PHE A 920 12.73 13.24 -42.67
C PHE A 920 11.82 14.41 -42.29
N SER A 921 10.86 14.73 -43.15
CA SER A 921 9.87 15.79 -42.93
C SER A 921 8.56 15.40 -43.61
N TYR A 922 7.44 15.81 -43.05
CA TYR A 922 6.14 15.64 -43.68
C TYR A 922 5.90 16.73 -44.73
N PRO A 923 4.90 16.56 -45.62
CA PRO A 923 4.48 17.61 -46.53
C PRO A 923 4.20 18.94 -45.79
N GLU A 924 4.66 20.05 -46.37
CA GLU A 924 4.60 21.38 -45.75
C GLU A 924 3.19 21.74 -45.28
N LYS A 925 2.15 21.39 -46.07
CA LYS A 925 0.73 21.60 -45.76
C LYS A 925 0.32 21.07 -44.38
N ILE A 926 0.96 20.00 -43.90
CA ILE A 926 0.64 19.33 -42.65
C ILE A 926 1.48 19.86 -41.48
N GLU A 927 2.70 20.31 -41.76
CA GLU A 927 3.60 20.88 -40.74
C GLU A 927 3.34 22.36 -40.45
N THR A 928 2.58 23.05 -41.31
CA THR A 928 2.26 24.47 -41.11
C THR A 928 1.56 24.73 -39.77
N THR A 929 1.86 25.89 -39.18
CA THR A 929 1.10 26.46 -38.05
C THR A 929 0.01 27.42 -38.51
N GLU A 930 -0.09 27.68 -39.82
CA GLU A 930 -1.14 28.49 -40.41
C GLU A 930 -2.40 27.65 -40.60
N ARG A 931 -3.57 28.30 -40.55
CA ARG A 931 -4.85 27.61 -40.71
C ARG A 931 -5.08 27.32 -42.19
N VAL A 932 -4.76 26.10 -42.60
CA VAL A 932 -5.04 25.58 -43.94
C VAL A 932 -6.33 24.74 -43.86
N GLU A 933 -7.31 25.00 -44.72
CA GLU A 933 -8.42 24.05 -44.94
C GLU A 933 -7.85 22.85 -45.69
N LEU A 934 -7.72 21.70 -44.99
CA LEU A 934 -7.27 20.42 -45.54
C LEU A 934 -8.45 19.56 -46.03
#